data_AF-A0A538R7Y7-F1
#
_entry.id   AF-A0A538R7Y7-F1
#
_cell.length_a   1.000
_cell.length_b   1.000
_cell.length_c   1.000
_cell.angle_alpha   90.00
_cell.angle_beta   90.00
_cell.angle_gamma   90.00
#
_symmetry.space_group_name_H-M   'P 1'
#
loop_
_entity.id
_entity.type
_entity.pdbx_description
1 polymer ?
#
loop_
_entity_poly.entity_id
_entity_poly.type
_entity_poly.pdbx_seq_one_letter_code
_entity_poly.pdbx_strand_id
1 'polypeptide(L)'
;MPLRRIHHVVFAVLLVAACGDNLDRPRHWQLVTSGLREAVLSIGGSSASNVWAVGADAGAGPIVLHYDGASWTRVSTGSTGTLWWTQVFSDGTVFMAGAQSTILRSTDGVTFTRMTTPGLASSTVFGLWGPSPTDLYAAGSVSGRNGFLWHYDGVAWSDVPVTADLPTSKTCDTPGYFKVWGDGAGRVYAIGGSGVLLRRDGSGEFQPVETGIDATLFTVYGTADRAIAVGGDAEDGTILEAPVGKAVASVAPPGIGLVQGVAIEPDGHGWASGRSGMILERVNGTWHTVDTGLALPAIESLHAMWIDPSGGAWAVGGNVITAKLDAGTIIHHGPADLARYSPSATGTGSAPPAAVCPADQVDPAPAGSIARRWNEQNIGAIRRDVPRPGVHARNLYHVSAAMWDAWSAYDATASGVFFTERATATDVAAARQEAISYAAYRMLVQRYEHAVGGPVSMACFRAFMTRLGYDPDDRTATGATPRAIGNRVANTIIAATLGDGANEASNYADTTRYVPVNPPLNVEQPGVTLVDPDHWQELNLAAAETQNGIITPAGVQSYIGSNWVNVTPFAMTRAAAGALYHDPGPPPTWNQPEMQDWIRDLLARSSALDHTSGDMVDISPGAYGNNTLGSNDGHGRALNPVTGHAYTPNVVPRGDFARVLAEFWADGPRSETPPGHWFVLANSVADHPATTRQLFGSGEPLDPLAWDVHVYLALGGGVHDAAVTAWENKR
;
A
#
# COMPACT_ATOMS: atom_id res chain seq x y z
N MET A 1 -53.10 -60.12 43.17
CA MET A 1 -53.64 -59.37 44.33
C MET A 1 -52.65 -59.47 45.48
N PRO A 2 -52.49 -58.42 46.31
CA PRO A 2 -51.22 -57.73 46.50
C PRO A 2 -50.47 -58.13 47.79
N LEU A 3 -49.16 -57.88 47.85
CA LEU A 3 -48.51 -57.09 48.92
C LEU A 3 -47.01 -56.90 48.64
N ARG A 4 -46.59 -55.64 48.69
CA ARG A 4 -45.24 -55.10 48.45
C ARG A 4 -44.32 -55.37 49.65
N ARG A 5 -43.00 -55.53 49.40
CA ARG A 5 -41.93 -54.74 50.06
C ARG A 5 -40.55 -54.95 49.39
N ILE A 6 -40.13 -53.90 48.69
CA ILE A 6 -38.79 -53.26 48.63
C ILE A 6 -37.59 -54.17 48.90
N HIS A 7 -36.77 -54.39 47.88
CA HIS A 7 -35.38 -54.84 48.00
C HIS A 7 -34.47 -53.87 47.24
N HIS A 8 -33.45 -53.37 47.94
CA HIS A 8 -32.37 -52.52 47.45
C HIS A 8 -31.47 -53.26 46.47
N VAL A 9 -31.08 -52.65 45.34
CA VAL A 9 -29.81 -52.89 44.64
C VAL A 9 -29.43 -51.64 43.82
N VAL A 10 -28.36 -50.97 44.29
CA VAL A 10 -27.18 -50.43 43.58
C VAL A 10 -27.38 -49.58 42.31
N PHE A 11 -27.01 -48.30 42.40
CA PHE A 11 -26.24 -47.64 41.35
C PHE A 11 -25.07 -46.86 41.97
N ALA A 12 -23.90 -47.03 41.35
CA ALA A 12 -22.61 -46.59 41.83
C ALA A 12 -22.48 -45.07 41.90
N VAL A 13 -21.97 -44.58 43.03
CA VAL A 13 -21.47 -43.22 43.21
C VAL A 13 -19.96 -43.27 42.97
N LEU A 14 -19.52 -42.80 41.80
CA LEU A 14 -18.13 -42.40 41.54
C LEU A 14 -18.04 -40.91 41.86
N LEU A 15 -17.64 -40.61 43.09
CA LEU A 15 -17.33 -39.27 43.58
C LEU A 15 -15.84 -39.28 43.92
N VAL A 16 -14.98 -38.94 42.96
CA VAL A 16 -13.61 -38.49 43.23
C VAL A 16 -13.22 -37.40 42.22
N ALA A 17 -13.16 -36.19 42.76
CA ALA A 17 -12.30 -35.04 42.44
C ALA A 17 -11.75 -34.84 41.02
N ALA A 18 -12.15 -33.72 40.41
CA ALA A 18 -11.31 -32.91 39.52
C ALA A 18 -11.65 -31.41 39.69
N CYS A 19 -11.64 -30.93 40.93
CA CYS A 19 -11.51 -29.50 41.23
C CYS A 19 -10.31 -29.39 42.17
N GLY A 20 -9.12 -29.07 41.63
CA GLY A 20 -7.92 -28.96 42.46
C GLY A 20 -6.57 -28.78 41.76
N ASP A 21 -6.42 -29.09 40.47
CA ASP A 21 -5.05 -29.26 39.91
C ASP A 21 -4.44 -28.05 39.18
N ASN A 22 -5.05 -26.87 39.20
CA ASN A 22 -4.56 -25.71 38.42
C ASN A 22 -4.00 -24.52 39.23
N LEU A 23 -3.93 -24.60 40.57
CA LEU A 23 -3.49 -23.47 41.40
C LEU A 23 -2.00 -23.48 41.80
N ASP A 24 -1.25 -24.55 41.53
CA ASP A 24 0.15 -24.71 41.99
C ASP A 24 1.22 -24.68 40.88
N ARG A 25 0.85 -24.43 39.62
CA ARG A 25 1.86 -24.27 38.55
C ARG A 25 2.39 -22.83 38.52
N PRO A 26 3.72 -22.63 38.49
CA PRO A 26 4.29 -21.30 38.34
C PRO A 26 3.84 -20.69 37.01
N ARG A 27 3.31 -19.47 37.06
CA ARG A 27 2.99 -18.70 35.87
C ARG A 27 4.29 -18.36 35.14
N HIS A 28 4.24 -18.42 33.81
CA HIS A 28 5.37 -18.07 32.97
C HIS A 28 4.89 -17.53 31.63
N TRP A 29 5.76 -16.76 30.98
CA TRP A 29 5.53 -16.27 29.62
C TRP A 29 5.74 -17.41 28.63
N GLN A 30 4.81 -17.53 27.69
CA GLN A 30 4.81 -18.56 26.66
C GLN A 30 4.42 -17.96 25.31
N LEU A 31 5.05 -18.47 24.25
CA LEU A 31 4.77 -18.10 22.88
C LEU A 31 3.54 -18.87 22.36
N VAL A 32 2.50 -18.16 21.98
CA VAL A 32 1.30 -18.74 21.34
C VAL A 32 1.52 -18.88 19.85
N THR A 33 2.02 -17.82 19.19
CA THR A 33 2.40 -17.81 17.77
C THR A 33 3.32 -16.63 17.47
N SER A 34 4.10 -16.72 16.40
CA SER A 34 4.94 -15.66 15.87
C SER A 34 5.15 -15.79 14.37
N GLY A 35 5.52 -14.69 13.70
CA GLY A 35 5.86 -14.71 12.28
C GLY A 35 4.63 -14.90 11.38
N LEU A 36 3.45 -14.49 11.85
CA LEU A 36 2.26 -14.44 11.01
C LEU A 36 2.45 -13.44 9.87
N ARG A 37 1.78 -13.68 8.73
CA ARG A 37 1.81 -12.79 7.57
C ARG A 37 1.23 -11.41 7.91
N GLU A 38 0.24 -11.38 8.79
CA GLU A 38 -0.42 -10.16 9.27
C GLU A 38 0.06 -9.83 10.69
N ALA A 39 0.26 -8.54 10.98
CA ALA A 39 0.41 -8.07 12.35
C ALA A 39 -0.90 -8.25 13.13
N VAL A 40 -0.80 -8.55 14.42
CA VAL A 40 -1.95 -8.65 15.33
C VAL A 40 -2.01 -7.36 16.16
N LEU A 41 -3.11 -6.63 16.06
CA LEU A 41 -3.23 -5.26 16.58
C LEU A 41 -4.03 -5.19 17.87
N SER A 42 -4.91 -6.15 18.14
CA SER A 42 -5.71 -6.14 19.37
C SER A 42 -6.03 -7.54 19.83
N ILE A 43 -6.18 -7.69 21.14
CA ILE A 43 -6.58 -8.91 21.81
C ILE A 43 -7.56 -8.57 22.94
N GLY A 44 -8.57 -9.41 23.12
CA GLY A 44 -9.58 -9.26 24.17
C GLY A 44 -10.42 -10.53 24.29
N GLY A 45 -11.18 -10.65 25.37
CA GLY A 45 -11.97 -11.86 25.61
C GLY A 45 -12.97 -11.70 26.75
N SER A 46 -13.78 -12.72 26.94
CA SER A 46 -14.71 -12.82 28.08
C SER A 46 -14.21 -13.75 29.17
N SER A 47 -13.25 -14.63 28.87
CA SER A 47 -12.63 -15.55 29.81
C SER A 47 -11.27 -16.05 29.26
N ALA A 48 -10.48 -16.75 30.07
CA ALA A 48 -9.25 -17.40 29.63
C ALA A 48 -9.46 -18.45 28.52
N SER A 49 -10.71 -18.91 28.33
CA SER A 49 -11.13 -19.87 27.29
C SER A 49 -12.00 -19.24 26.19
N ASN A 50 -12.10 -17.92 26.13
CA ASN A 50 -12.80 -17.24 25.05
C ASN A 50 -12.07 -15.94 24.72
N VAL A 51 -11.07 -16.05 23.84
CA VAL A 51 -10.13 -14.99 23.51
C VAL A 51 -10.15 -14.73 22.01
N TRP A 52 -10.20 -13.47 21.63
CA TRP A 52 -10.21 -12.99 20.26
C TRP A 52 -9.00 -12.12 20.00
N ALA A 53 -8.34 -12.34 18.87
CA ALA A 53 -7.25 -11.49 18.41
C ALA A 53 -7.53 -11.03 16.98
N VAL A 54 -7.33 -9.74 16.69
CA VAL A 54 -7.61 -9.14 15.38
C VAL A 54 -6.44 -8.30 14.90
N GLY A 55 -6.32 -8.10 13.58
CA GLY A 55 -5.22 -7.32 13.04
C GLY A 55 -5.32 -6.98 11.55
N ALA A 56 -4.14 -6.91 10.94
CA ALA A 56 -3.95 -6.46 9.57
C ALA A 56 -4.65 -7.35 8.53
N ASP A 57 -4.99 -6.74 7.40
CA ASP A 57 -5.42 -7.45 6.19
C ASP A 57 -4.25 -7.52 5.20
N ALA A 58 -3.82 -8.74 4.88
CA ALA A 58 -2.78 -8.98 3.88
C ALA A 58 -3.36 -9.49 2.55
N GLY A 59 -4.56 -9.03 2.17
CA GLY A 59 -5.19 -9.27 0.86
C GLY A 59 -6.21 -10.40 0.81
N ALA A 60 -6.50 -11.06 1.95
CA ALA A 60 -7.50 -12.13 2.06
C ALA A 60 -8.58 -11.83 3.12
N GLY A 61 -8.68 -10.58 3.55
CA GLY A 61 -9.42 -10.16 4.73
C GLY A 61 -8.51 -10.08 5.97
N PRO A 62 -8.94 -9.33 7.00
CA PRO A 62 -8.16 -9.14 8.22
C PRO A 62 -7.90 -10.47 8.93
N ILE A 63 -6.77 -10.56 9.63
CA ILE A 63 -6.57 -11.65 10.56
C ILE A 63 -7.55 -11.52 11.73
N VAL A 64 -8.30 -12.59 11.97
CA VAL A 64 -9.17 -12.75 13.14
C VAL A 64 -8.98 -14.17 13.66
N LEU A 65 -8.50 -14.29 14.90
CA LEU A 65 -8.27 -15.56 15.57
C LEU A 65 -9.17 -15.67 16.80
N HIS A 66 -9.75 -16.86 17.01
CA HIS A 66 -10.56 -17.20 18.17
C HIS A 66 -9.99 -18.39 18.91
N TYR A 67 -9.81 -18.26 20.22
CA TYR A 67 -9.44 -19.32 21.15
C TYR A 67 -10.66 -19.74 21.96
N ASP A 68 -11.02 -21.02 21.86
CA ASP A 68 -12.18 -21.62 22.54
C ASP A 68 -11.82 -22.31 23.87
N GLY A 69 -10.59 -22.11 24.36
CA GLY A 69 -10.07 -22.79 25.55
C GLY A 69 -9.33 -24.09 25.27
N ALA A 70 -9.41 -24.62 24.05
CA ALA A 70 -8.70 -25.80 23.62
C ALA A 70 -7.83 -25.54 22.39
N SER A 71 -8.29 -24.72 21.44
CA SER A 71 -7.62 -24.50 20.16
C SER A 71 -7.84 -23.09 19.63
N TRP A 72 -6.87 -22.62 18.83
CA TRP A 72 -6.97 -21.38 18.08
C TRP A 72 -7.46 -21.66 16.67
N THR A 73 -8.44 -20.89 16.21
CA THR A 73 -8.98 -20.99 14.85
C THR A 73 -9.00 -19.62 14.19
N ARG A 74 -8.72 -19.57 12.87
CA ARG A 74 -8.93 -18.36 12.08
C ARG A 74 -10.40 -18.28 11.67
N VAL A 75 -11.01 -17.14 11.93
CA VAL A 75 -12.41 -16.86 11.61
C VAL A 75 -12.46 -15.87 10.45
N SER A 76 -13.33 -16.13 9.46
CA SER A 76 -13.55 -15.18 8.37
C SER A 76 -14.70 -14.23 8.74
N THR A 77 -14.46 -12.93 8.60
CA THR A 77 -15.50 -11.91 8.81
C THR A 77 -16.29 -11.59 7.55
N GLY A 78 -15.82 -12.04 6.37
CA GLY A 78 -16.36 -11.63 5.07
C GLY A 78 -16.11 -10.15 4.72
N SER A 79 -15.28 -9.45 5.50
CA SER A 79 -14.88 -8.05 5.27
C SER A 79 -13.42 -7.96 4.81
N THR A 80 -13.06 -6.84 4.20
CA THR A 80 -11.67 -6.47 3.91
C THR A 80 -11.27 -5.26 4.77
N GLY A 81 -9.97 -4.99 4.83
CA GLY A 81 -9.39 -3.89 5.59
C GLY A 81 -8.97 -4.27 7.01
N THR A 82 -7.90 -3.64 7.48
CA THR A 82 -7.30 -3.87 8.81
C THR A 82 -8.28 -3.59 9.94
N LEU A 83 -8.36 -4.53 10.90
CA LEU A 83 -9.07 -4.37 12.16
C LEU A 83 -8.09 -3.97 13.26
N TRP A 84 -8.35 -2.83 13.89
CA TRP A 84 -7.48 -2.19 14.88
C TRP A 84 -7.84 -2.52 16.32
N TRP A 85 -9.08 -2.91 16.60
CA TRP A 85 -9.54 -3.19 17.96
C TRP A 85 -10.63 -4.25 18.04
N THR A 86 -10.63 -5.02 19.13
CA THR A 86 -11.72 -5.94 19.48
C THR A 86 -12.24 -5.71 20.89
N GLN A 87 -13.56 -5.80 21.07
CA GLN A 87 -14.25 -5.74 22.35
C GLN A 87 -15.15 -6.98 22.46
N VAL A 88 -14.99 -7.78 23.52
CA VAL A 88 -15.71 -9.03 23.74
C VAL A 88 -16.49 -8.94 25.05
N PHE A 89 -17.78 -9.29 25.01
CA PHE A 89 -18.66 -9.27 26.16
C PHE A 89 -18.90 -10.67 26.73
N SER A 90 -19.30 -10.71 28.00
CA SER A 90 -19.57 -11.98 28.72
C SER A 90 -20.69 -12.83 28.12
N ASP A 91 -21.61 -12.22 27.36
CA ASP A 91 -22.68 -12.92 26.65
C ASP A 91 -22.22 -13.54 25.32
N GLY A 92 -20.94 -13.39 24.96
CA GLY A 92 -20.37 -13.86 23.70
C GLY A 92 -20.45 -12.86 22.56
N THR A 93 -21.08 -11.69 22.75
CA THR A 93 -21.11 -10.65 21.72
C THR A 93 -19.69 -10.09 21.50
N VAL A 94 -19.28 -10.01 20.24
CA VAL A 94 -17.98 -9.47 19.83
C VAL A 94 -18.19 -8.29 18.89
N PHE A 95 -17.42 -7.22 19.14
CA PHE A 95 -17.28 -6.09 18.24
C PHE A 95 -15.84 -5.98 17.75
N MET A 96 -15.66 -5.61 16.48
CA MET A 96 -14.36 -5.39 15.87
C MET A 96 -14.39 -4.09 15.08
N ALA A 97 -13.43 -3.20 15.32
CA ALA A 97 -13.33 -1.91 14.65
C ALA A 97 -12.08 -1.83 13.78
N GLY A 98 -12.15 -1.07 12.69
CA GLY A 98 -10.99 -0.88 11.85
C GLY A 98 -11.11 0.17 10.76
N ALA A 99 -10.36 -0.06 9.68
CA ALA A 99 -10.29 0.81 8.52
C ALA A 99 -11.67 1.00 7.86
N GLN A 100 -11.82 2.08 7.11
CA GLN A 100 -13.01 2.38 6.32
C GLN A 100 -14.31 2.51 7.15
N SER A 101 -14.23 3.09 8.34
CA SER A 101 -15.33 3.17 9.31
C SER A 101 -15.95 1.80 9.64
N THR A 102 -15.16 0.74 9.60
CA THR A 102 -15.69 -0.60 9.83
C THR A 102 -15.92 -0.81 11.31
N ILE A 103 -17.15 -1.13 11.70
CA ILE A 103 -17.49 -1.76 12.98
C ILE A 103 -18.30 -3.01 12.65
N LEU A 104 -17.75 -4.17 12.98
CA LEU A 104 -18.40 -5.47 12.84
C LEU A 104 -18.98 -5.88 14.18
N ARG A 105 -20.16 -6.51 14.16
CA ARG A 105 -20.81 -7.13 15.32
C ARG A 105 -21.09 -8.59 15.02
N SER A 106 -20.79 -9.47 15.99
CA SER A 106 -21.20 -10.87 15.99
C SER A 106 -21.80 -11.22 17.35
N THR A 107 -22.88 -12.00 17.36
CA THR A 107 -23.52 -12.53 18.58
C THR A 107 -23.35 -14.05 18.73
N ASP A 108 -22.86 -14.72 17.69
CA ASP A 108 -22.65 -16.16 17.63
C ASP A 108 -21.16 -16.54 17.48
N GLY A 109 -20.27 -15.54 17.30
CA GLY A 109 -18.85 -15.74 17.03
C GLY A 109 -18.55 -16.27 15.62
N VAL A 110 -19.55 -16.35 14.73
CA VAL A 110 -19.40 -16.94 13.40
C VAL A 110 -19.84 -15.97 12.32
N THR A 111 -20.98 -15.32 12.52
CA THR A 111 -21.57 -14.38 11.58
C THR A 111 -21.22 -12.96 11.98
N PHE A 112 -20.60 -12.20 11.07
CA PHE A 112 -20.22 -10.81 11.30
C PHE A 112 -21.06 -9.88 10.45
N THR A 113 -21.73 -8.93 11.09
CA THR A 113 -22.54 -7.91 10.43
C THR A 113 -21.85 -6.56 10.58
N ARG A 114 -21.61 -5.89 9.46
CA ARG A 114 -21.12 -4.51 9.46
C ARG A 114 -22.24 -3.56 9.90
N MET A 115 -21.95 -2.75 10.92
CA MET A 115 -22.85 -1.73 11.43
C MET A 115 -22.77 -0.45 10.62
N THR A 116 -23.86 0.31 10.59
CA THR A 116 -23.88 1.67 10.04
C THR A 116 -23.21 2.62 11.02
N THR A 117 -22.26 3.41 10.54
CA THR A 117 -21.48 4.38 11.32
C THR A 117 -21.58 5.79 10.72
N PRO A 118 -21.33 6.86 11.50
CA PRO A 118 -21.32 8.24 10.98
C PRO A 118 -20.20 8.52 9.97
N GLY A 119 -19.06 7.83 10.09
CA GLY A 119 -17.88 8.06 9.26
C GLY A 119 -17.95 7.49 7.85
N LEU A 120 -17.09 8.04 6.98
CA LEU A 120 -16.90 7.60 5.59
C LEU A 120 -15.71 6.62 5.46
N ALA A 121 -15.46 6.11 4.26
CA ALA A 121 -14.39 5.14 4.00
C ALA A 121 -12.96 5.64 4.32
N SER A 122 -12.77 6.95 4.51
CA SER A 122 -11.52 7.60 4.92
C SER A 122 -11.23 7.53 6.43
N SER A 123 -12.23 7.19 7.24
CA SER A 123 -12.09 7.14 8.69
C SER A 123 -11.57 5.78 9.13
N THR A 124 -10.71 5.77 10.15
CA THR A 124 -10.30 4.54 10.83
C THR A 124 -10.77 4.58 12.26
N VAL A 125 -11.49 3.54 12.69
CA VAL A 125 -11.89 3.36 14.08
C VAL A 125 -10.79 2.57 14.78
N PHE A 126 -10.01 3.27 15.61
CA PHE A 126 -8.82 2.70 16.26
C PHE A 126 -9.11 2.06 17.61
N GLY A 127 -10.19 2.44 18.28
CA GLY A 127 -10.55 1.92 19.60
C GLY A 127 -12.04 1.76 19.79
N LEU A 128 -12.44 0.72 20.50
CA LEU A 128 -13.80 0.49 20.98
C LEU A 128 -13.77 0.15 22.47
N TRP A 129 -14.71 0.69 23.22
CA TRP A 129 -14.95 0.27 24.59
C TRP A 129 -16.40 0.54 24.95
N GLY A 130 -16.99 -0.32 25.79
CA GLY A 130 -18.33 -0.07 26.33
C GLY A 130 -18.62 -0.94 27.54
N PRO A 131 -19.48 -0.49 28.48
CA PRO A 131 -19.91 -1.31 29.60
C PRO A 131 -20.87 -2.44 29.19
N SER A 132 -21.51 -2.35 28.02
CA SER A 132 -22.41 -3.40 27.51
C SER A 132 -22.46 -3.44 25.97
N PRO A 133 -22.99 -4.50 25.36
CA PRO A 133 -23.19 -4.58 23.90
C PRO A 133 -24.13 -3.53 23.31
N THR A 134 -24.84 -2.77 24.15
CA THR A 134 -25.79 -1.72 23.76
C THR A 134 -25.37 -0.33 24.24
N ASP A 135 -24.14 -0.18 24.75
CA ASP A 135 -23.57 1.09 25.18
C ASP A 135 -22.07 1.03 24.87
N LEU A 136 -21.65 1.59 23.74
CA LEU A 136 -20.26 1.58 23.31
C LEU A 136 -19.80 2.95 22.83
N TYR A 137 -18.52 3.21 23.03
CA TYR A 137 -17.80 4.34 22.46
C TYR A 137 -16.80 3.85 21.44
N ALA A 138 -16.65 4.63 20.37
CA ALA A 138 -15.63 4.45 19.37
C ALA A 138 -14.75 5.68 19.31
N ALA A 139 -13.44 5.47 19.19
CA ALA A 139 -12.46 6.53 18.96
C ALA A 139 -11.71 6.25 17.66
N GLY A 140 -11.52 7.31 16.88
CA GLY A 140 -10.84 7.19 15.60
C GLY A 140 -10.37 8.52 15.05
N SER A 141 -9.95 8.49 13.80
CA SER A 141 -9.51 9.68 13.08
C SER A 141 -9.77 9.53 11.58
N VAL A 142 -9.79 10.66 10.87
CA VAL A 142 -9.82 10.71 9.42
C VAL A 142 -8.39 10.84 8.91
N SER A 143 -7.86 9.79 8.28
CA SER A 143 -6.49 9.77 7.75
C SER A 143 -5.39 10.07 8.80
N GLY A 144 -5.57 9.58 10.03
CA GLY A 144 -4.62 9.80 11.13
C GLY A 144 -4.70 11.17 11.80
N ARG A 145 -5.62 12.03 11.36
CA ARG A 145 -5.84 13.41 11.84
C ARG A 145 -7.33 13.63 12.09
N ASN A 146 -7.70 14.75 12.70
CA ASN A 146 -9.09 15.12 12.95
C ASN A 146 -9.85 14.02 13.70
N GLY A 147 -9.53 13.86 14.98
CA GLY A 147 -10.11 12.83 15.84
C GLY A 147 -11.63 12.93 15.96
N PHE A 148 -12.29 11.78 15.98
CA PHE A 148 -13.73 11.68 16.23
C PHE A 148 -14.02 10.70 17.37
N LEU A 149 -15.12 10.97 18.08
CA LEU A 149 -15.70 10.07 19.07
C LEU A 149 -17.15 9.78 18.67
N TRP A 150 -17.53 8.50 18.70
CA TRP A 150 -18.91 8.08 18.49
C TRP A 150 -19.46 7.35 19.70
N HIS A 151 -20.77 7.43 19.89
CA HIS A 151 -21.50 6.68 20.91
C HIS A 151 -22.60 5.85 20.28
N TYR A 152 -22.65 4.57 20.65
CA TYR A 152 -23.70 3.62 20.31
C TYR A 152 -24.65 3.46 21.48
N ASP A 153 -25.91 3.80 21.29
CA ASP A 153 -26.96 3.77 22.31
C ASP A 153 -27.77 2.45 22.32
N GLY A 154 -27.30 1.44 21.59
CA GLY A 154 -28.00 0.18 21.37
C GLY A 154 -28.88 0.17 20.12
N VAL A 155 -29.06 1.33 19.48
CA VAL A 155 -29.82 1.48 18.24
C VAL A 155 -28.92 1.98 17.12
N ALA A 156 -28.22 3.10 17.32
CA ALA A 156 -27.41 3.75 16.29
C ALA A 156 -26.13 4.36 16.86
N TRP A 157 -25.13 4.49 15.98
CA TRP A 157 -23.92 5.26 16.26
C TRP A 157 -24.18 6.74 15.96
N SER A 158 -23.75 7.62 16.87
CA SER A 158 -23.88 9.07 16.72
C SER A 158 -22.60 9.80 17.15
N ASP A 159 -22.33 10.97 16.58
CA ASP A 159 -21.18 11.79 16.94
C ASP A 159 -21.28 12.32 18.37
N VAL A 160 -20.17 12.20 19.11
CA VAL A 160 -19.98 12.87 20.40
C VAL A 160 -19.06 14.07 20.17
N PRO A 161 -19.58 15.30 20.20
CA PRO A 161 -18.78 16.48 19.96
C PRO A 161 -17.72 16.65 21.07
N VAL A 162 -16.51 16.98 20.65
CA VAL A 162 -15.44 17.48 21.54
C VAL A 162 -15.36 18.98 21.33
N THR A 163 -15.86 19.74 22.29
CA THR A 163 -15.93 21.21 22.29
C THR A 163 -14.67 21.86 22.89
N ALA A 164 -13.73 21.04 23.35
CA ALA A 164 -12.47 21.47 23.95
C ALA A 164 -11.57 22.18 22.92
N ASP A 165 -10.85 23.21 23.38
CA ASP A 165 -9.77 23.80 22.60
C ASP A 165 -8.57 22.84 22.62
N LEU A 166 -8.25 22.26 21.46
CA LEU A 166 -7.21 21.24 21.31
C LEU A 166 -6.02 21.77 20.51
N PRO A 167 -4.80 21.25 20.78
CA PRO A 167 -3.62 21.62 20.00
C PRO A 167 -3.85 21.32 18.52
N THR A 168 -3.78 22.33 17.66
CA THR A 168 -3.90 22.16 16.21
C THR A 168 -2.54 22.16 15.54
N SER A 169 -2.42 21.38 14.47
CA SER A 169 -1.21 21.38 13.64
C SER A 169 -1.09 22.67 12.81
N LYS A 170 0.03 22.86 12.12
CA LYS A 170 0.22 24.00 11.20
C LYS A 170 -0.81 24.05 10.07
N THR A 171 -1.45 22.92 9.75
CA THR A 171 -2.53 22.78 8.76
C THR A 171 -3.92 22.90 9.40
N CYS A 172 -4.00 23.37 10.65
CA CYS A 172 -5.24 23.50 11.43
C CYS A 172 -5.98 22.18 11.69
N ASP A 173 -5.33 21.02 11.50
CA ASP A 173 -5.90 19.72 11.86
C ASP A 173 -5.88 19.52 13.39
N THR A 174 -6.94 18.93 13.95
CA THR A 174 -6.95 18.46 15.34
C THR A 174 -6.27 17.09 15.45
N PRO A 175 -5.76 16.69 16.63
CA PRO A 175 -5.11 15.40 16.79
C PRO A 175 -6.09 14.25 16.58
N GLY A 176 -5.64 13.15 16.00
CA GLY A 176 -6.42 11.92 15.91
C GLY A 176 -6.60 11.26 17.27
N TYR A 177 -7.74 10.61 17.51
CA TYR A 177 -7.97 9.80 18.71
C TYR A 177 -7.73 8.33 18.42
N PHE A 178 -7.05 7.64 19.33
CA PHE A 178 -6.59 6.26 19.12
C PHE A 178 -7.31 5.25 19.99
N LYS A 179 -7.63 5.56 21.25
CA LYS A 179 -8.34 4.63 22.15
C LYS A 179 -9.33 5.35 23.05
N VAL A 180 -10.28 4.56 23.52
CA VAL A 180 -11.30 4.94 24.49
C VAL A 180 -11.41 3.84 25.53
N TRP A 181 -11.62 4.22 26.79
CA TRP A 181 -11.85 3.32 27.91
C TRP A 181 -12.71 4.02 28.95
N GLY A 182 -13.45 3.28 29.77
CA GLY A 182 -14.20 3.85 30.89
C GLY A 182 -14.32 2.91 32.08
N ASP A 183 -14.79 3.46 33.20
CA ASP A 183 -14.90 2.75 34.48
C ASP A 183 -16.22 1.99 34.67
N GLY A 184 -17.13 2.09 33.69
CA GLY A 184 -18.49 1.51 33.77
C GLY A 184 -19.46 2.25 34.70
N ALA A 185 -18.99 3.24 35.45
CA ALA A 185 -19.81 4.11 36.32
C ALA A 185 -20.16 5.47 35.64
N GLY A 186 -19.86 5.58 34.34
CA GLY A 186 -20.14 6.76 33.52
C GLY A 186 -18.91 7.66 33.29
N ARG A 187 -17.73 7.29 33.77
CA ARG A 187 -16.48 8.00 33.44
C ARG A 187 -15.84 7.37 32.22
N VAL A 188 -15.57 8.18 31.20
CA VAL A 188 -14.99 7.73 29.93
C VAL A 188 -13.78 8.61 29.59
N TYR A 189 -12.72 7.97 29.14
CA TYR A 189 -11.47 8.60 28.72
C TYR A 189 -11.23 8.30 27.25
N ALA A 190 -10.73 9.30 26.51
CA ALA A 190 -10.23 9.12 25.15
C ALA A 190 -8.82 9.70 25.05
N ILE A 191 -7.96 9.08 24.26
CA ILE A 191 -6.56 9.48 24.09
C ILE A 191 -6.18 9.57 22.63
N GLY A 192 -5.14 10.34 22.31
CA GLY A 192 -4.75 10.60 20.94
C GLY A 192 -3.33 11.11 20.74
N GLY A 193 -3.09 11.66 19.55
CA GLY A 193 -1.86 12.37 19.21
C GLY A 193 -1.67 13.64 20.05
N SER A 194 -0.46 14.19 20.05
CA SER A 194 -0.13 15.45 20.73
C SER A 194 -0.47 15.46 22.22
N GLY A 195 -0.25 14.33 22.91
CA GLY A 195 -0.49 14.19 24.35
C GLY A 195 -1.94 14.31 24.80
N VAL A 196 -2.90 14.28 23.86
CA VAL A 196 -4.32 14.47 24.18
C VAL A 196 -4.83 13.34 25.08
N LEU A 197 -5.32 13.74 26.24
CA LEU A 197 -6.14 12.94 27.15
C LEU A 197 -7.43 13.70 27.43
N LEU A 198 -8.57 13.11 27.09
CA LEU A 198 -9.89 13.64 27.34
C LEU A 198 -10.59 12.82 28.42
N ARG A 199 -11.39 13.48 29.25
CA ARG A 199 -12.28 12.84 30.23
C ARG A 199 -13.69 13.36 30.08
N ARG A 200 -14.65 12.45 30.13
CA ARG A 200 -16.09 12.70 30.26
C ARG A 200 -16.59 12.10 31.56
N ASP A 201 -17.38 12.87 32.30
CA ASP A 201 -18.05 12.43 33.52
C ASP A 201 -19.57 12.37 33.27
N GLY A 202 -20.16 11.18 33.35
CA GLY A 202 -21.59 10.94 33.10
C GLY A 202 -22.00 11.33 31.68
N SER A 203 -23.08 12.11 31.55
CA SER A 203 -23.55 12.60 30.24
C SER A 203 -22.90 13.92 29.80
N GLY A 204 -21.91 14.44 30.55
CA GLY A 204 -21.25 15.72 30.24
C GLY A 204 -20.44 15.71 28.94
N GLU A 205 -19.77 16.81 28.62
CA GLU A 205 -18.87 16.88 27.46
C GLU A 205 -17.50 16.28 27.78
N PHE A 206 -16.75 15.86 26.74
CA PHE A 206 -15.35 15.51 26.90
C PHE A 206 -14.51 16.76 27.15
N GLN A 207 -13.78 16.78 28.25
CA GLN A 207 -12.90 17.88 28.66
C GLN A 207 -11.44 17.42 28.63
N PRO A 208 -10.49 18.31 28.25
CA PRO A 208 -9.09 17.96 28.24
C PRO A 208 -8.56 17.82 29.66
N VAL A 209 -7.69 16.82 29.84
CA VAL A 209 -6.90 16.62 31.06
C VAL A 209 -5.47 16.97 30.72
N GLU A 210 -4.89 17.92 31.44
CA GLU A 210 -3.51 18.35 31.22
C GLU A 210 -2.53 17.20 31.53
N THR A 211 -1.77 16.80 30.52
CA THR A 211 -0.77 15.72 30.60
C THR A 211 0.66 16.25 30.70
N GLY A 212 0.91 17.46 30.18
CA GLY A 212 2.24 18.07 30.14
C GLY A 212 3.20 17.41 29.13
N ILE A 213 2.68 16.61 28.19
CA ILE A 213 3.47 15.94 27.15
C ILE A 213 2.91 16.25 25.76
N ASP A 214 3.77 16.19 24.74
CA ASP A 214 3.38 16.34 23.33
C ASP A 214 3.45 15.01 22.55
N ALA A 215 3.90 13.93 23.20
CA ALA A 215 4.02 12.63 22.58
C ALA A 215 2.65 11.96 22.34
N THR A 216 2.59 11.09 21.33
CA THR A 216 1.37 10.32 21.04
C THR A 216 1.07 9.32 22.15
N LEU A 217 -0.18 9.30 22.60
CA LEU A 217 -0.72 8.26 23.48
C LEU A 217 -1.42 7.19 22.64
N PHE A 218 -1.11 5.92 22.87
CA PHE A 218 -1.59 4.79 22.06
C PHE A 218 -2.70 3.98 22.75
N THR A 219 -2.66 3.83 24.07
CA THR A 219 -3.70 3.11 24.82
C THR A 219 -4.03 3.79 26.14
N VAL A 220 -5.30 3.73 26.53
CA VAL A 220 -5.78 4.07 27.87
C VAL A 220 -6.53 2.88 28.45
N TYR A 221 -6.25 2.58 29.72
CA TYR A 221 -6.97 1.59 30.51
C TYR A 221 -7.03 2.08 31.97
N GLY A 222 -7.84 1.50 32.83
CA GLY A 222 -7.93 2.01 34.19
C GLY A 222 -8.66 1.10 35.18
N THR A 223 -8.88 1.66 36.35
CA THR A 223 -9.76 1.17 37.41
C THR A 223 -10.74 2.28 37.78
N ALA A 224 -11.61 2.03 38.76
CA ALA A 224 -12.53 3.06 39.26
C ALA A 224 -11.81 4.31 39.84
N ASP A 225 -10.55 4.19 40.30
CA ASP A 225 -9.80 5.24 41.00
C ASP A 225 -8.77 5.98 40.13
N ARG A 226 -8.42 5.45 38.94
CA ARG A 226 -7.46 6.07 38.01
C ARG A 226 -7.59 5.58 36.58
N ALA A 227 -7.16 6.41 35.64
CA ALA A 227 -6.79 5.99 34.29
C ALA A 227 -5.26 5.92 34.14
N ILE A 228 -4.78 5.02 33.29
CA ILE A 228 -3.39 4.89 32.88
C ILE A 228 -3.35 5.03 31.36
N ALA A 229 -2.60 6.02 30.87
CA ALA A 229 -2.38 6.22 29.44
C ALA A 229 -0.92 5.92 29.09
N VAL A 230 -0.69 5.15 28.05
CA VAL A 230 0.65 4.76 27.59
C VAL A 230 0.93 5.26 26.19
N GLY A 231 2.18 5.60 25.93
CA GLY A 231 2.60 6.12 24.64
C GLY A 231 4.08 6.43 24.57
N GLY A 232 4.41 7.51 23.86
CA GLY A 232 5.78 8.00 23.71
C GLY A 232 6.26 7.95 22.26
N ASP A 233 7.57 8.05 22.11
CA ASP A 233 8.26 7.88 20.83
C ASP A 233 9.21 6.69 20.87
N ALA A 234 10.01 6.53 19.82
CA ALA A 234 10.87 5.38 19.64
C ALA A 234 11.87 5.20 20.81
N GLU A 235 12.39 6.29 21.38
CA GLU A 235 13.45 6.29 22.39
C GLU A 235 12.97 6.72 23.78
N ASP A 236 11.81 7.37 23.88
CA ASP A 236 11.23 7.83 25.14
C ASP A 236 9.78 7.36 25.30
N GLY A 237 9.62 6.26 26.04
CA GLY A 237 8.32 5.68 26.38
C GLY A 237 7.65 6.40 27.55
N THR A 238 6.32 6.57 27.47
CA THR A 238 5.54 7.24 28.50
C THR A 238 4.48 6.33 29.11
N ILE A 239 4.31 6.44 30.43
CA ILE A 239 3.19 5.85 31.19
C ILE A 239 2.68 6.94 32.13
N LEU A 240 1.50 7.49 31.84
CA LEU A 240 0.83 8.49 32.64
C LEU A 240 -0.18 7.84 33.58
N GLU A 241 -0.13 8.14 34.86
CA GLU A 241 -1.24 7.87 35.78
C GLU A 241 -2.06 9.14 35.99
N ALA A 242 -3.38 9.01 35.81
CA ALA A 242 -4.37 10.05 36.03
C ALA A 242 -5.34 9.62 37.15
N PRO A 243 -4.96 9.79 38.44
CA PRO A 243 -5.84 9.47 39.55
C PRO A 243 -7.02 10.44 39.61
N VAL A 244 -8.18 9.95 40.02
CA VAL A 244 -9.39 10.77 40.12
C VAL A 244 -9.18 11.91 41.13
N GLY A 245 -9.37 13.15 40.65
CA GLY A 245 -9.23 14.35 41.48
C GLY A 245 -7.79 14.77 41.80
N LYS A 246 -6.78 14.18 41.14
CA LYS A 246 -5.37 14.56 41.28
C LYS A 246 -4.76 14.91 39.92
N ALA A 247 -3.62 15.59 39.94
CA ALA A 247 -2.85 15.87 38.73
C ALA A 247 -2.31 14.59 38.11
N VAL A 248 -2.20 14.59 36.77
CA VAL A 248 -1.57 13.51 36.01
C VAL A 248 -0.06 13.53 36.25
N ALA A 249 0.56 12.37 36.35
CA ALA A 249 2.01 12.25 36.47
C ALA A 249 2.54 11.10 35.60
N SER A 250 3.71 11.30 35.00
CA SER A 250 4.45 10.21 34.38
C SER A 250 5.07 9.33 35.46
N VAL A 251 4.89 8.02 35.33
CA VAL A 251 5.46 6.96 36.18
C VAL A 251 6.28 5.97 35.36
N ALA A 252 6.66 6.35 34.13
CA ALA A 252 7.51 5.53 33.28
C ALA A 252 8.87 5.28 33.93
N PRO A 253 9.37 4.03 33.96
CA PRO A 253 10.75 3.74 34.29
C PRO A 253 11.72 4.46 33.34
N PRO A 254 12.89 4.91 33.79
CA PRO A 254 13.83 5.61 32.92
C PRO A 254 14.39 4.69 31.83
N GLY A 255 14.52 5.22 30.61
CA GLY A 255 15.19 4.54 29.50
C GLY A 255 14.37 3.44 28.82
N ILE A 256 13.06 3.40 29.03
CA ILE A 256 12.17 2.54 28.26
C ILE A 256 11.83 3.20 26.91
N GLY A 257 11.69 2.39 25.85
CA GLY A 257 11.17 2.86 24.57
C GLY A 257 9.64 2.91 24.54
N LEU A 258 9.08 3.26 23.37
CA LEU A 258 7.64 3.31 23.10
C LEU A 258 6.82 2.23 23.81
N VAL A 259 5.77 2.64 24.52
CA VAL A 259 4.77 1.74 25.13
C VAL A 259 3.45 1.87 24.37
N GLN A 260 2.83 0.76 23.99
CA GLN A 260 1.59 0.76 23.19
C GLN A 260 0.44 0.02 23.86
N GLY A 261 0.70 -1.09 24.55
CA GLY A 261 -0.32 -1.86 25.24
C GLY A 261 -0.28 -1.62 26.75
N VAL A 262 -1.45 -1.57 27.40
CA VAL A 262 -1.57 -1.56 28.86
C VAL A 262 -2.88 -2.22 29.29
N ALA A 263 -2.83 -2.98 30.37
CA ALA A 263 -4.00 -3.53 31.05
C ALA A 263 -3.71 -3.61 32.56
N ILE A 264 -4.70 -3.29 33.39
CA ILE A 264 -4.57 -3.35 34.85
C ILE A 264 -5.78 -4.02 35.48
N GLU A 265 -5.54 -4.74 36.57
CA GLU A 265 -6.54 -5.40 37.41
C GLU A 265 -7.11 -4.42 38.46
N PRO A 266 -8.28 -4.71 39.03
CA PRO A 266 -8.91 -3.85 40.04
C PRO A 266 -8.05 -3.59 41.30
N ASP A 267 -7.14 -4.49 41.64
CA ASP A 267 -6.20 -4.33 42.77
C ASP A 267 -4.97 -3.47 42.42
N GLY A 268 -4.84 -3.07 41.15
CA GLY A 268 -3.76 -2.25 40.63
C GLY A 268 -2.55 -3.03 40.13
N HIS A 269 -2.53 -4.37 40.21
CA HIS A 269 -1.56 -5.16 39.45
C HIS A 269 -1.82 -5.00 37.94
N GLY A 270 -0.79 -5.12 37.10
CA GLY A 270 -1.01 -4.98 35.67
C GLY A 270 0.23 -5.11 34.81
N TRP A 271 0.03 -4.96 33.51
CA TRP A 271 1.05 -5.18 32.49
C TRP A 271 1.02 -4.11 31.42
N ALA A 272 2.18 -3.81 30.85
CA ALA A 272 2.33 -2.96 29.68
C ALA A 272 3.29 -3.57 28.67
N SER A 273 3.07 -3.29 27.39
CA SER A 273 3.87 -3.83 26.28
C SER A 273 4.29 -2.74 25.30
N GLY A 274 5.40 -2.95 24.61
CA GLY A 274 5.93 -1.93 23.71
C GLY A 274 7.01 -2.40 22.76
N ARG A 275 7.84 -1.44 22.35
CA ARG A 275 8.86 -1.58 21.31
C ARG A 275 9.75 -2.81 21.54
N SER A 276 10.09 -3.49 20.45
CA SER A 276 10.98 -4.65 20.45
C SER A 276 10.52 -5.79 21.37
N GLY A 277 9.21 -5.90 21.62
CA GLY A 277 8.65 -6.94 22.47
C GLY A 277 8.83 -6.71 23.97
N MET A 278 9.14 -5.47 24.38
CA MET A 278 9.25 -5.10 25.79
C MET A 278 7.96 -5.42 26.57
N ILE A 279 8.13 -5.97 27.78
CA ILE A 279 7.06 -6.18 28.77
C ILE A 279 7.44 -5.50 30.08
N LEU A 280 6.47 -4.80 30.67
CA LEU A 280 6.54 -4.20 31.99
C LEU A 280 5.45 -4.80 32.88
N GLU A 281 5.78 -5.03 34.16
CA GLU A 281 4.83 -5.44 35.21
C GLU A 281 4.66 -4.31 36.21
N ARG A 282 3.42 -4.06 36.63
CA ARG A 282 3.07 -3.09 37.67
C ARG A 282 2.84 -3.84 38.97
N VAL A 283 3.74 -3.64 39.94
CA VAL A 283 3.64 -4.22 41.28
C VAL A 283 3.66 -3.08 42.30
N ASN A 284 2.67 -3.03 43.19
CA ASN A 284 2.55 -2.01 44.24
C ASN A 284 2.69 -0.56 43.72
N GLY A 285 2.18 -0.30 42.51
CA GLY A 285 2.22 1.05 41.92
C GLY A 285 3.49 1.41 41.16
N THR A 286 4.46 0.50 41.05
CA THR A 286 5.72 0.73 40.32
C THR A 286 5.82 -0.20 39.14
N TRP A 287 6.32 0.32 38.01
CA TRP A 287 6.54 -0.45 36.78
C TRP A 287 7.97 -1.01 36.73
N HIS A 288 8.10 -2.28 36.36
CA HIS A 288 9.37 -2.97 36.25
C HIS A 288 9.45 -3.72 34.93
N THR A 289 10.60 -3.65 34.24
CA THR A 289 10.84 -4.46 33.04
C THR A 289 10.96 -5.93 33.41
N VAL A 290 10.30 -6.78 32.64
CA VAL A 290 10.30 -8.23 32.84
C VAL A 290 11.07 -8.91 31.71
N ASP A 291 12.03 -9.77 32.08
CA ASP A 291 12.59 -10.74 31.15
C ASP A 291 11.60 -11.90 30.99
N THR A 292 11.01 -12.00 29.80
CA THR A 292 10.02 -13.04 29.49
C THR A 292 10.68 -14.40 29.27
N GLY A 293 12.00 -14.47 29.05
CA GLY A 293 12.71 -15.67 28.63
C GLY A 293 12.34 -16.16 27.23
N LEU A 294 11.54 -15.40 26.48
CA LEU A 294 11.11 -15.75 25.13
C LEU A 294 12.07 -15.17 24.08
N ALA A 295 12.52 -16.03 23.16
CA ALA A 295 13.19 -15.59 21.94
C ALA A 295 12.15 -15.16 20.91
N LEU A 296 11.78 -13.88 20.92
CA LEU A 296 10.86 -13.31 19.93
C LEU A 296 11.61 -13.04 18.61
N PRO A 297 10.96 -13.21 17.44
CA PRO A 297 11.53 -12.75 16.18
C PRO A 297 11.68 -11.23 16.18
N ALA A 298 12.42 -10.69 15.21
CA ALA A 298 12.55 -9.25 15.03
C ALA A 298 11.19 -8.63 14.68
N ILE A 299 10.50 -8.15 15.71
CA ILE A 299 9.25 -7.40 15.63
C ILE A 299 9.48 -5.95 16.07
N GLU A 300 8.73 -5.02 15.51
CA GLU A 300 8.82 -3.61 15.90
C GLU A 300 8.24 -3.37 17.30
N SER A 301 7.11 -4.00 17.66
CA SER A 301 6.46 -3.78 18.96
C SER A 301 5.37 -4.81 19.30
N LEU A 302 5.07 -4.97 20.59
CA LEU A 302 3.84 -5.56 21.09
C LEU A 302 2.80 -4.44 21.31
N HIS A 303 1.83 -4.36 20.41
CA HIS A 303 0.87 -3.27 20.26
C HIS A 303 -0.21 -3.20 21.35
N ALA A 304 -0.73 -4.35 21.81
CA ALA A 304 -1.89 -4.37 22.72
C ALA A 304 -1.74 -5.42 23.81
N MET A 305 -2.40 -5.15 24.95
CA MET A 305 -2.47 -6.04 26.11
C MET A 305 -3.89 -6.24 26.61
N TRP A 306 -4.15 -7.41 27.19
CA TRP A 306 -5.40 -7.73 27.88
C TRP A 306 -5.11 -8.69 29.04
N ILE A 307 -5.82 -8.54 30.16
CA ILE A 307 -5.76 -9.47 31.29
C ILE A 307 -7.10 -10.20 31.36
N ASP A 308 -7.06 -11.53 31.28
CA ASP A 308 -8.25 -12.35 31.42
C ASP A 308 -8.70 -12.45 32.89
N PRO A 309 -9.97 -12.81 33.15
CA PRO A 309 -10.51 -12.86 34.51
C PRO A 309 -9.80 -13.83 35.49
N SER A 310 -8.92 -14.72 35.01
CA SER A 310 -8.08 -15.59 35.84
C SER A 310 -6.69 -15.00 36.15
N GLY A 311 -6.47 -13.75 35.74
CA GLY A 311 -5.20 -13.01 35.89
C GLY A 311 -4.14 -13.38 34.86
N GLY A 312 -4.51 -14.09 33.78
CA GLY A 312 -3.59 -14.39 32.68
C GLY A 312 -3.42 -13.16 31.79
N ALA A 313 -2.18 -12.83 31.43
CA ALA A 313 -1.89 -11.63 30.63
C ALA A 313 -1.58 -12.02 29.18
N TRP A 314 -2.18 -11.31 28.24
CA TRP A 314 -2.06 -11.53 26.81
C TRP A 314 -1.43 -10.29 26.17
N ALA A 315 -0.43 -10.49 25.29
CA ALA A 315 0.14 -9.41 24.49
C ALA A 315 0.24 -9.81 23.02
N VAL A 316 -0.06 -8.86 22.14
CA VAL A 316 -0.04 -9.06 20.68
C VAL A 316 0.66 -7.94 19.97
N GLY A 317 1.27 -8.23 18.82
CA GLY A 317 1.94 -7.23 17.99
C GLY A 317 2.58 -7.80 16.74
N GLY A 318 3.69 -7.20 16.33
CA GLY A 318 4.41 -7.48 15.08
C GLY A 318 5.15 -6.24 14.59
N ASN A 319 5.22 -6.05 13.28
CA ASN A 319 5.70 -4.83 12.65
C ASN A 319 4.55 -3.82 12.53
N VAL A 320 4.29 -3.12 13.63
CA VAL A 320 3.10 -2.27 13.85
C VAL A 320 3.42 -0.78 13.88
N ILE A 321 4.70 -0.40 13.81
CA ILE A 321 5.15 1.00 13.78
C ILE A 321 5.22 1.47 12.32
N THR A 322 5.58 0.58 11.40
CA THR A 322 5.59 0.86 9.95
C THR A 322 4.31 0.39 9.26
N ALA A 323 4.11 0.85 8.03
CA ALA A 323 2.99 0.44 7.20
C ALA A 323 3.03 -1.04 6.74
N LYS A 324 4.07 -1.80 7.13
CA LYS A 324 4.21 -3.21 6.76
C LYS A 324 3.10 -4.07 7.36
N LEU A 325 2.78 -3.85 8.64
CA LEU A 325 1.73 -4.55 9.37
C LEU A 325 1.81 -6.08 9.20
N ASP A 326 3.01 -6.65 9.37
CA ASP A 326 3.31 -8.08 9.26
C ASP A 326 4.00 -8.63 10.52
N ALA A 327 4.53 -9.86 10.45
CA ALA A 327 5.25 -10.54 11.54
C ALA A 327 4.44 -10.69 12.84
N GLY A 328 3.13 -10.97 12.71
CA GLY A 328 2.22 -11.05 13.84
C GLY A 328 2.67 -12.04 14.92
N THR A 329 2.58 -11.60 16.17
CA THR A 329 3.06 -12.34 17.35
C THR A 329 2.04 -12.25 18.48
N ILE A 330 1.81 -13.36 19.17
CA ILE A 330 0.96 -13.47 20.36
C ILE A 330 1.73 -14.20 21.45
N ILE A 331 1.80 -13.60 22.64
CA ILE A 331 2.37 -14.20 23.84
C ILE A 331 1.36 -14.15 24.98
N HIS A 332 1.51 -15.09 25.92
CA HIS A 332 0.64 -15.21 27.08
C HIS A 332 1.45 -15.45 28.36
N HIS A 333 0.97 -14.96 29.50
CA HIS A 333 1.50 -15.23 30.83
C HIS A 333 0.43 -15.93 31.66
N GLY A 334 0.66 -17.19 32.01
CA GLY A 334 -0.30 -17.96 32.80
C GLY A 334 0.25 -19.31 33.28
N PRO A 335 -0.54 -20.05 34.08
CA PRO A 335 -0.11 -21.28 34.74
C PRO A 335 -0.20 -22.54 33.84
N ALA A 336 -1.00 -22.48 32.77
CA ALA A 336 -1.25 -23.61 31.87
C ALA A 336 -0.53 -23.44 30.53
N ASP A 337 -0.01 -24.53 29.98
CA ASP A 337 0.50 -24.56 28.60
C ASP A 337 -0.69 -24.43 27.64
N LEU A 338 -0.70 -23.37 26.84
CA LEU A 338 -1.73 -23.11 25.84
C LEU A 338 -1.43 -23.85 24.54
N ALA A 339 -2.50 -24.17 23.81
CA ALA A 339 -2.36 -24.61 22.43
C ALA A 339 -1.67 -23.52 21.61
N ARG A 340 -0.57 -23.86 20.95
CA ARG A 340 0.07 -22.98 19.97
C ARG A 340 -0.85 -22.84 18.76
N TYR A 341 -0.97 -21.62 18.25
CA TYR A 341 -1.55 -21.43 16.94
C TYR A 341 -0.47 -21.67 15.89
N SER A 342 -0.65 -22.71 15.10
CA SER A 342 0.08 -22.90 13.85
C SER A 342 -0.96 -22.80 12.75
N PRO A 343 -0.81 -21.89 11.76
CA PRO A 343 -1.67 -21.90 10.60
C PRO A 343 -1.70 -23.31 10.02
N SER A 344 -2.88 -23.91 9.86
CA SER A 344 -2.99 -25.28 9.31
C SER A 344 -2.13 -25.40 8.07
N ALA A 345 -1.29 -26.45 8.03
CA ALA A 345 -0.31 -26.73 6.99
C ALA A 345 -0.93 -27.06 5.60
N THR A 346 -2.12 -26.55 5.31
CA THR A 346 -2.59 -26.31 3.94
C THR A 346 -2.07 -24.99 3.37
N GLY A 347 -1.44 -24.14 4.20
CA GLY A 347 -0.59 -23.04 3.76
C GLY A 347 0.81 -23.19 4.34
N THR A 348 1.68 -23.94 3.66
CA THR A 348 3.11 -24.00 4.00
C THR A 348 3.70 -22.60 4.01
N GLY A 349 3.97 -22.06 5.19
CA GLY A 349 5.01 -21.06 5.41
C GLY A 349 6.38 -21.69 5.17
N SER A 350 6.65 -22.08 3.92
CA SER A 350 7.96 -21.80 3.35
C SER A 350 8.16 -20.28 3.40
N ALA A 351 9.38 -19.79 3.14
CA ALA A 351 9.49 -18.45 2.57
C ALA A 351 8.33 -18.23 1.58
N PRO A 352 7.70 -17.04 1.50
CA PRO A 352 6.63 -16.79 0.54
C PRO A 352 7.05 -17.46 -0.76
N PRO A 353 6.25 -18.41 -1.30
CA PRO A 353 6.71 -19.29 -2.37
C PRO A 353 7.41 -18.40 -3.37
N ALA A 354 8.68 -18.73 -3.66
CA ALA A 354 9.54 -17.86 -4.47
C ALA A 354 8.70 -17.37 -5.62
N ALA A 355 8.56 -16.04 -5.76
CA ALA A 355 7.60 -15.47 -6.69
C ALA A 355 7.72 -16.21 -8.02
N VAL A 356 6.62 -16.77 -8.51
CA VAL A 356 6.63 -17.59 -9.72
C VAL A 356 6.09 -16.73 -10.85
N CYS A 357 6.73 -16.79 -12.01
CA CYS A 357 6.16 -16.18 -13.19
C CYS A 357 4.89 -16.92 -13.62
N PRO A 358 3.75 -16.24 -13.83
CA PRO A 358 2.60 -16.84 -14.49
C PRO A 358 3.01 -17.45 -15.84
N ALA A 359 2.52 -18.65 -16.14
CA ALA A 359 2.98 -19.43 -17.30
C ALA A 359 2.78 -18.69 -18.63
N ASP A 360 1.70 -17.93 -18.76
CA ASP A 360 1.37 -17.06 -19.89
C ASP A 360 2.26 -15.81 -19.99
N GLN A 361 2.96 -15.44 -18.92
CA GLN A 361 3.86 -14.28 -18.86
C GLN A 361 5.34 -14.65 -19.03
N VAL A 362 5.69 -15.94 -19.02
CA VAL A 362 7.07 -16.39 -19.29
C VAL A 362 7.52 -15.97 -20.68
N ASP A 363 6.63 -16.05 -21.67
CA ASP A 363 6.91 -15.69 -23.05
C ASP A 363 5.60 -15.34 -23.78
N PRO A 364 5.04 -14.14 -23.55
CA PRO A 364 3.71 -13.77 -24.02
C PRO A 364 3.61 -13.57 -25.55
N ALA A 365 4.74 -13.42 -26.24
CA ALA A 365 4.80 -13.21 -27.68
C ALA A 365 5.80 -14.18 -28.36
N PRO A 366 5.59 -15.50 -28.28
CA PRO A 366 6.60 -16.50 -28.67
C PRO A 366 6.97 -16.49 -30.16
N ALA A 367 6.12 -15.91 -31.02
CA ALA A 367 6.38 -15.72 -32.45
C ALA A 367 7.10 -14.40 -32.78
N GLY A 368 7.26 -13.50 -31.81
CA GLY A 368 7.94 -12.23 -31.98
C GLY A 368 9.46 -12.38 -32.11
N SER A 369 10.12 -11.33 -32.60
CA SER A 369 11.58 -11.26 -32.53
C SER A 369 12.06 -11.29 -31.07
N ILE A 370 13.36 -11.55 -30.85
CA ILE A 370 13.90 -11.53 -29.49
C ILE A 370 13.72 -10.15 -28.83
N ALA A 371 13.79 -9.06 -29.60
CA ALA A 371 13.58 -7.71 -29.09
C ALA A 371 12.13 -7.50 -28.67
N ARG A 372 11.15 -7.96 -29.47
CA ARG A 372 9.73 -7.94 -29.12
C ARG A 372 9.46 -8.71 -27.83
N ARG A 373 10.03 -9.91 -27.71
CA ARG A 373 9.80 -10.76 -26.53
C ARG A 373 10.38 -10.13 -25.24
N TRP A 374 11.54 -9.49 -25.31
CA TRP A 374 12.08 -8.71 -24.17
C TRP A 374 11.32 -7.40 -23.91
N ASN A 375 10.77 -6.77 -24.94
CA ASN A 375 9.89 -5.62 -24.77
C ASN A 375 8.62 -6.00 -23.98
N GLU A 376 8.01 -7.15 -24.26
CA GLU A 376 6.87 -7.65 -23.48
C GLU A 376 7.24 -7.93 -22.00
N GLN A 377 8.45 -8.40 -21.73
CA GLN A 377 8.95 -8.55 -20.36
C GLN A 377 9.02 -7.18 -19.65
N ASN A 378 9.51 -6.14 -20.33
CA ASN A 378 9.56 -4.78 -19.82
C ASN A 378 8.16 -4.20 -19.55
N ILE A 379 7.27 -4.27 -20.54
CA ILE A 379 5.85 -3.88 -20.46
C ILE A 379 5.16 -4.59 -19.28
N GLY A 380 5.36 -5.91 -19.14
CA GLY A 380 4.84 -6.68 -18.03
C GLY A 380 5.36 -6.21 -16.66
N ALA A 381 6.62 -5.77 -16.58
CA ALA A 381 7.17 -5.23 -15.34
C ALA A 381 6.56 -3.89 -14.97
N ILE A 382 6.27 -3.03 -15.96
CA ILE A 382 5.55 -1.77 -15.72
C ILE A 382 4.15 -2.04 -15.16
N ARG A 383 3.41 -3.02 -15.71
CA ARG A 383 2.08 -3.41 -15.19
C ARG A 383 2.08 -3.78 -13.71
N ARG A 384 3.22 -4.26 -13.20
CA ARG A 384 3.37 -4.72 -11.81
C ARG A 384 3.98 -3.68 -10.88
N ASP A 385 4.32 -2.49 -11.37
CA ASP A 385 4.97 -1.45 -10.57
C ASP A 385 4.11 -0.18 -10.45
N VAL A 386 4.43 0.69 -9.50
CA VAL A 386 3.69 1.94 -9.31
C VAL A 386 3.87 2.89 -10.51
N PRO A 387 2.85 3.69 -10.89
CA PRO A 387 2.95 4.61 -12.01
C PRO A 387 4.00 5.70 -11.77
N ARG A 388 5.10 5.62 -12.52
CA ARG A 388 6.19 6.61 -12.51
C ARG A 388 6.61 6.89 -13.96
N PRO A 389 5.87 7.72 -14.71
CA PRO A 389 6.03 7.81 -16.15
C PRO A 389 7.46 8.18 -16.58
N GLY A 390 8.13 9.09 -15.87
CA GLY A 390 9.54 9.41 -16.13
C GLY A 390 10.48 8.21 -15.96
N VAL A 391 10.29 7.41 -14.91
CA VAL A 391 11.07 6.19 -14.65
C VAL A 391 10.79 5.13 -15.73
N HIS A 392 9.52 4.89 -16.05
CA HIS A 392 9.13 3.87 -17.03
C HIS A 392 9.59 4.24 -18.45
N ALA A 393 9.51 5.52 -18.83
CA ALA A 393 10.10 6.02 -20.09
C ALA A 393 11.61 5.77 -20.16
N ARG A 394 12.33 6.10 -19.08
CA ARG A 394 13.77 5.86 -18.94
C ARG A 394 14.13 4.36 -19.01
N ASN A 395 13.32 3.50 -18.40
CA ASN A 395 13.52 2.05 -18.44
C ASN A 395 13.30 1.48 -19.84
N LEU A 396 12.23 1.89 -20.52
CA LEU A 396 11.96 1.53 -21.91
C LEU A 396 13.10 1.95 -22.83
N TYR A 397 13.57 3.20 -22.73
CA TYR A 397 14.69 3.70 -23.52
C TYR A 397 15.97 2.89 -23.28
N HIS A 398 16.43 2.73 -22.04
CA HIS A 398 17.71 2.07 -21.78
C HIS A 398 17.70 0.57 -22.13
N VAL A 399 16.56 -0.11 -21.99
CA VAL A 399 16.42 -1.49 -22.49
C VAL A 399 16.45 -1.51 -24.02
N SER A 400 15.75 -0.60 -24.70
CA SER A 400 15.84 -0.46 -26.17
C SER A 400 17.26 -0.18 -26.66
N ALA A 401 17.98 0.72 -25.98
CA ALA A 401 19.37 1.03 -26.29
C ALA A 401 20.28 -0.19 -26.07
N ALA A 402 20.06 -0.99 -25.02
CA ALA A 402 20.81 -2.22 -24.80
C ALA A 402 20.57 -3.25 -25.92
N MET A 403 19.33 -3.39 -26.40
CA MET A 403 19.01 -4.27 -27.52
C MET A 403 19.64 -3.77 -28.83
N TRP A 404 19.60 -2.45 -29.07
CA TRP A 404 20.24 -1.82 -30.22
C TRP A 404 21.77 -1.97 -30.21
N ASP A 405 22.41 -1.70 -29.07
CA ASP A 405 23.86 -1.78 -28.91
C ASP A 405 24.36 -3.22 -29.11
N ALA A 406 23.63 -4.21 -28.56
CA ALA A 406 23.92 -5.61 -28.81
C ALA A 406 23.72 -6.02 -30.27
N TRP A 407 22.69 -5.49 -30.94
CA TRP A 407 22.42 -5.78 -32.36
C TRP A 407 23.48 -5.15 -33.29
N SER A 408 23.83 -3.88 -33.03
CA SER A 408 24.76 -3.08 -33.83
C SER A 408 26.22 -3.51 -33.69
N ALA A 409 26.59 -4.16 -32.57
CA ALA A 409 27.91 -4.79 -32.41
C ALA A 409 28.23 -5.79 -33.54
N TYR A 410 27.21 -6.48 -34.07
CA TYR A 410 27.35 -7.42 -35.19
C TYR A 410 26.97 -6.84 -36.55
N ASP A 411 26.60 -5.56 -36.61
CA ASP A 411 26.31 -4.88 -37.85
C ASP A 411 27.58 -4.28 -38.47
N ALA A 412 27.61 -4.13 -39.80
CA ALA A 412 28.76 -3.59 -40.51
C ALA A 412 28.85 -2.05 -40.42
N THR A 413 27.72 -1.36 -40.27
CA THR A 413 27.64 0.11 -40.39
C THR A 413 26.96 0.78 -39.21
N ALA A 414 25.97 0.13 -38.59
CA ALA A 414 25.24 0.71 -37.45
C ALA A 414 26.18 0.93 -36.24
N SER A 415 25.98 1.97 -35.43
CA SER A 415 26.75 2.20 -34.20
C SER A 415 25.83 2.18 -32.99
N GLY A 416 26.28 1.58 -31.90
CA GLY A 416 25.56 1.67 -30.63
C GLY A 416 25.57 3.09 -30.06
N VAL A 417 24.63 3.34 -29.15
CA VAL A 417 24.42 4.59 -28.43
C VAL A 417 25.43 4.72 -27.29
N PHE A 418 25.61 3.66 -26.49
CA PHE A 418 26.51 3.64 -25.34
C PHE A 418 27.72 2.74 -25.58
N PHE A 419 27.53 1.64 -26.31
CA PHE A 419 28.53 0.60 -26.56
C PHE A 419 28.82 0.46 -28.05
N THR A 420 30.09 0.60 -28.44
CA THR A 420 30.51 0.69 -29.86
C THR A 420 31.49 -0.40 -30.28
N GLU A 421 31.78 -1.37 -29.41
CA GLU A 421 32.63 -2.52 -29.74
C GLU A 421 32.01 -3.34 -30.88
N ARG A 422 32.84 -3.80 -31.81
CA ARG A 422 32.42 -4.67 -32.91
C ARG A 422 32.69 -6.13 -32.59
N ALA A 423 31.76 -7.00 -32.99
CA ALA A 423 31.83 -8.44 -32.83
C ALA A 423 31.55 -9.13 -34.17
N THR A 424 32.10 -10.34 -34.32
CA THR A 424 31.83 -11.21 -35.47
C THR A 424 31.35 -12.56 -34.97
N ALA A 425 30.52 -13.24 -35.77
CA ALA A 425 30.03 -14.57 -35.49
C ALA A 425 29.81 -15.32 -36.80
N THR A 426 29.94 -16.65 -36.75
CA THR A 426 29.58 -17.53 -37.88
C THR A 426 28.08 -17.53 -38.14
N ASP A 427 27.28 -17.45 -37.08
CA ASP A 427 25.84 -17.24 -37.12
C ASP A 427 25.49 -15.93 -36.40
N VAL A 428 25.36 -14.87 -37.18
CA VAL A 428 25.04 -13.52 -36.67
C VAL A 428 23.64 -13.46 -36.08
N ALA A 429 22.68 -14.21 -36.63
CA ALA A 429 21.31 -14.20 -36.12
C ALA A 429 21.24 -14.80 -34.71
N ALA A 430 21.85 -15.98 -34.50
CA ALA A 430 21.94 -16.59 -33.18
C ALA A 430 22.75 -15.73 -32.19
N ALA A 431 23.86 -15.13 -32.65
CA ALA A 431 24.67 -14.26 -31.81
C ALA A 431 23.90 -13.01 -31.35
N ARG A 432 23.15 -12.36 -32.25
CA ARG A 432 22.28 -11.22 -31.89
C ARG A 432 21.22 -11.65 -30.88
N GLN A 433 20.60 -12.83 -31.04
CA GLN A 433 19.61 -13.32 -30.10
C GLN A 433 20.16 -13.52 -28.68
N GLU A 434 21.33 -14.15 -28.55
CA GLU A 434 21.97 -14.36 -27.26
C GLU A 434 22.44 -13.03 -26.64
N ALA A 435 23.15 -12.19 -27.40
CA ALA A 435 23.68 -10.92 -26.90
C ALA A 435 22.56 -9.96 -26.43
N ILE A 436 21.49 -9.81 -27.22
CA ILE A 436 20.31 -9.02 -26.86
C ILE A 436 19.69 -9.55 -25.57
N SER A 437 19.62 -10.87 -25.41
CA SER A 437 18.98 -11.48 -24.24
C SER A 437 19.71 -11.19 -22.95
N TYR A 438 21.04 -11.35 -22.93
CA TYR A 438 21.83 -10.98 -21.76
C TYR A 438 21.79 -9.46 -21.50
N ALA A 439 21.84 -8.63 -22.55
CA ALA A 439 21.79 -7.17 -22.40
C ALA A 439 20.46 -6.70 -21.78
N ALA A 440 19.33 -7.14 -22.34
CA ALA A 440 17.99 -6.79 -21.85
C ALA A 440 17.72 -7.37 -20.45
N TYR A 441 18.10 -8.62 -20.21
CA TYR A 441 17.94 -9.27 -18.90
C TYR A 441 18.63 -8.47 -17.78
N ARG A 442 19.90 -8.11 -17.97
CA ARG A 442 20.69 -7.38 -16.97
C ARG A 442 20.12 -5.98 -16.72
N MET A 443 19.71 -5.28 -17.77
CA MET A 443 19.04 -3.98 -17.63
C MET A 443 17.74 -4.08 -16.86
N LEU A 444 16.87 -5.05 -17.20
CA LEU A 444 15.58 -5.21 -16.55
C LEU A 444 15.71 -5.61 -15.07
N VAL A 445 16.68 -6.47 -14.72
CA VAL A 445 16.99 -6.78 -13.32
C VAL A 445 17.37 -5.51 -12.57
N GLN A 446 18.33 -4.73 -13.10
CA GLN A 446 18.78 -3.48 -12.49
C GLN A 446 17.61 -2.50 -12.26
N ARG A 447 16.69 -2.38 -13.22
CA ARG A 447 15.60 -1.38 -13.15
C ARG A 447 14.44 -1.77 -12.23
N TYR A 448 14.16 -3.07 -12.08
CA TYR A 448 12.93 -3.55 -11.41
C TYR A 448 13.17 -4.38 -10.14
N GLU A 449 14.42 -4.61 -9.72
CA GLU A 449 14.70 -5.38 -8.49
C GLU A 449 13.99 -4.80 -7.25
N HIS A 450 13.93 -3.48 -7.13
CA HIS A 450 13.31 -2.77 -6.01
C HIS A 450 11.89 -2.25 -6.30
N ALA A 451 11.30 -2.62 -7.43
CA ALA A 451 9.92 -2.28 -7.78
C ALA A 451 8.93 -3.04 -6.88
N VAL A 452 7.70 -2.54 -6.74
CA VAL A 452 6.66 -3.20 -5.92
C VAL A 452 6.40 -4.62 -6.40
N GLY A 453 6.27 -4.82 -7.71
CA GLY A 453 6.16 -6.14 -8.36
C GLY A 453 7.50 -6.80 -8.72
N GLY A 454 8.61 -6.30 -8.17
CA GLY A 454 9.97 -6.74 -8.49
C GLY A 454 10.19 -8.24 -8.40
N PRO A 455 9.79 -8.92 -7.30
CA PRO A 455 9.95 -10.37 -7.18
C PRO A 455 9.35 -11.19 -8.33
N VAL A 456 8.12 -10.85 -8.77
CA VAL A 456 7.45 -11.53 -9.89
C VAL A 456 8.13 -11.20 -11.22
N SER A 457 8.53 -9.94 -11.42
CA SER A 457 9.29 -9.53 -12.60
C SER A 457 10.62 -10.29 -12.71
N MET A 458 11.38 -10.41 -11.62
CA MET A 458 12.63 -11.18 -11.61
C MET A 458 12.42 -12.65 -11.96
N ALA A 459 11.34 -13.25 -11.44
CA ALA A 459 10.98 -14.62 -11.76
C ALA A 459 10.65 -14.80 -13.25
N CYS A 460 9.90 -13.87 -13.85
CA CYS A 460 9.60 -13.89 -15.28
C CYS A 460 10.85 -13.73 -16.14
N PHE A 461 11.73 -12.79 -15.80
CA PHE A 461 12.97 -12.59 -16.54
C PHE A 461 13.87 -13.83 -16.51
N ARG A 462 14.01 -14.48 -15.35
CA ARG A 462 14.79 -15.73 -15.20
C ARG A 462 14.14 -16.92 -15.90
N ALA A 463 12.82 -17.06 -15.79
CA ALA A 463 12.08 -18.10 -16.51
C ALA A 463 12.21 -17.92 -18.02
N PHE A 464 12.20 -16.68 -18.51
CA PHE A 464 12.39 -16.38 -19.92
C PHE A 464 13.82 -16.70 -20.41
N MET A 465 14.86 -16.34 -19.65
CA MET A 465 16.24 -16.79 -19.94
C MET A 465 16.34 -18.31 -20.05
N THR A 466 15.74 -19.02 -19.09
CA THR A 466 15.72 -20.50 -19.08
C THR A 466 14.96 -21.05 -20.29
N ARG A 467 13.82 -20.43 -20.66
CA ARG A 467 13.02 -20.79 -21.84
C ARG A 467 13.80 -20.66 -23.14
N LEU A 468 14.73 -19.71 -23.22
CA LEU A 468 15.65 -19.51 -24.34
C LEU A 468 16.87 -20.45 -24.32
N GLY A 469 17.07 -21.20 -23.24
CA GLY A 469 18.23 -22.08 -23.05
C GLY A 469 19.49 -21.36 -22.55
N TYR A 470 19.34 -20.16 -21.98
CA TYR A 470 20.44 -19.36 -21.44
C TYR A 470 20.50 -19.43 -19.91
N ASP A 471 21.70 -19.34 -19.35
CA ASP A 471 21.93 -19.28 -17.91
C ASP A 471 21.74 -17.83 -17.40
N PRO A 472 20.70 -17.52 -16.60
CA PRO A 472 20.51 -16.17 -16.05
C PRO A 472 21.64 -15.73 -15.10
N ASP A 473 22.42 -16.66 -14.54
CA ASP A 473 23.49 -16.34 -13.60
C ASP A 473 24.85 -16.09 -14.28
N ASP A 474 24.97 -16.32 -15.59
CA ASP A 474 26.21 -16.08 -16.33
C ASP A 474 26.48 -14.57 -16.49
N ARG A 475 27.46 -14.07 -15.74
CA ARG A 475 27.95 -12.68 -15.74
C ARG A 475 29.26 -12.51 -16.50
N THR A 476 29.67 -13.50 -17.30
CA THR A 476 30.91 -13.45 -18.08
C THR A 476 30.87 -12.22 -18.99
N ALA A 477 31.82 -11.31 -18.81
CA ALA A 477 31.96 -10.10 -19.61
C ALA A 477 33.31 -10.03 -20.36
N THR A 478 34.11 -11.09 -20.28
CA THR A 478 35.41 -11.23 -20.97
C THR A 478 35.30 -12.11 -22.20
N GLY A 479 36.04 -11.79 -23.26
CA GLY A 479 36.06 -12.57 -24.51
C GLY A 479 34.99 -12.16 -25.52
N ALA A 480 34.91 -12.90 -26.63
CA ALA A 480 34.12 -12.54 -27.81
C ALA A 480 32.78 -13.30 -27.95
N THR A 481 32.40 -14.12 -26.96
CA THR A 481 31.11 -14.84 -27.01
C THR A 481 29.94 -13.85 -26.98
N PRO A 482 28.80 -14.14 -27.63
CA PRO A 482 27.67 -13.22 -27.64
C PRO A 482 27.11 -12.90 -26.25
N ARG A 483 27.07 -13.90 -25.34
CA ARG A 483 26.76 -13.67 -23.91
C ARG A 483 27.66 -12.60 -23.27
N ALA A 484 28.95 -12.61 -23.58
CA ALA A 484 29.93 -11.68 -23.02
C ALA A 484 29.77 -10.28 -23.60
N ILE A 485 29.45 -10.17 -24.88
CA ILE A 485 29.06 -8.91 -25.51
C ILE A 485 27.80 -8.35 -24.85
N GLY A 486 26.74 -9.16 -24.69
CA GLY A 486 25.50 -8.74 -24.05
C GLY A 486 25.69 -8.25 -22.61
N ASN A 487 26.46 -8.98 -21.80
CA ASN A 487 26.82 -8.54 -20.44
C ASN A 487 27.64 -7.25 -20.45
N ARG A 488 28.59 -7.05 -21.38
CA ARG A 488 29.35 -5.79 -21.51
C ARG A 488 28.45 -4.62 -21.90
N VAL A 489 27.52 -4.81 -22.83
CA VAL A 489 26.54 -3.79 -23.23
C VAL A 489 25.76 -3.31 -22.02
N ALA A 490 25.15 -4.22 -21.25
CA ALA A 490 24.40 -3.85 -20.06
C ALA A 490 25.27 -3.15 -19.01
N ASN A 491 26.46 -3.67 -18.71
CA ASN A 491 27.37 -3.05 -17.74
C ASN A 491 27.75 -1.62 -18.15
N THR A 492 27.95 -1.37 -19.45
CA THR A 492 28.29 -0.06 -19.99
C THR A 492 27.14 0.93 -19.80
N ILE A 493 25.91 0.51 -20.11
CA ILE A 493 24.71 1.36 -19.97
C ILE A 493 24.39 1.61 -18.49
N ILE A 494 24.46 0.60 -17.63
CA ILE A 494 24.25 0.76 -16.18
C ILE A 494 25.25 1.77 -15.62
N ALA A 495 26.54 1.60 -15.91
CA ALA A 495 27.58 2.52 -15.45
C ALA A 495 27.36 3.96 -15.94
N ALA A 496 26.97 4.14 -17.21
CA ALA A 496 26.71 5.45 -17.79
C ALA A 496 25.46 6.13 -17.18
N THR A 497 24.50 5.36 -16.70
CA THR A 497 23.16 5.88 -16.33
C THR A 497 22.94 6.00 -14.82
N LEU A 498 23.82 5.46 -13.96
CA LEU A 498 23.70 5.62 -12.50
C LEU A 498 23.76 7.09 -12.04
N GLY A 499 24.53 7.92 -12.76
CA GLY A 499 24.73 9.34 -12.46
C GLY A 499 24.02 10.29 -13.43
N ASP A 500 23.02 9.82 -14.17
CA ASP A 500 22.39 10.58 -15.25
C ASP A 500 21.43 11.69 -14.80
N GLY A 501 21.28 11.91 -13.48
CA GLY A 501 20.36 12.86 -12.88
C GLY A 501 19.08 12.25 -12.31
N ALA A 502 18.76 10.98 -12.61
CA ALA A 502 17.54 10.34 -12.16
C ALA A 502 17.54 9.94 -10.67
N ASN A 503 18.71 9.86 -10.03
CA ASN A 503 18.91 9.43 -8.64
C ASN A 503 18.39 7.98 -8.37
N GLU A 504 18.66 7.08 -9.30
CA GLU A 504 18.19 5.68 -9.23
C GLU A 504 18.60 4.94 -7.95
N ALA A 505 19.83 5.14 -7.47
CA ALA A 505 20.34 4.49 -6.26
C ALA A 505 19.54 4.82 -5.00
N SER A 506 18.86 5.98 -4.97
CA SER A 506 17.99 6.41 -3.87
C SER A 506 16.52 6.25 -4.22
N ASN A 507 16.18 5.31 -5.10
CA ASN A 507 14.82 5.08 -5.59
C ASN A 507 14.17 6.34 -6.19
N TYR A 508 14.96 7.10 -6.96
CA TYR A 508 14.51 8.30 -7.68
C TYR A 508 13.99 9.43 -6.76
N ALA A 509 14.46 9.47 -5.51
CA ALA A 509 14.10 10.53 -4.57
C ALA A 509 14.50 11.91 -5.10
N ASP A 510 13.68 12.93 -4.81
CA ASP A 510 13.93 14.31 -5.22
C ASP A 510 15.25 14.85 -4.66
N THR A 511 16.12 15.32 -5.55
CA THR A 511 17.39 15.96 -5.21
C THR A 511 17.33 17.49 -5.26
N THR A 512 16.23 18.06 -5.74
CA THR A 512 16.07 19.50 -5.97
C THR A 512 15.40 20.23 -4.81
N ARG A 513 14.75 19.49 -3.90
CA ARG A 513 14.01 19.99 -2.73
C ARG A 513 12.89 20.93 -3.17
N TYR A 514 12.04 20.47 -4.08
CA TYR A 514 10.85 21.22 -4.47
C TYR A 514 9.98 21.51 -3.24
N VAL A 515 9.51 22.77 -3.13
CA VAL A 515 8.59 23.20 -2.07
C VAL A 515 7.37 23.83 -2.74
N PRO A 516 6.16 23.30 -2.50
CA PRO A 516 4.93 23.89 -3.05
C PRO A 516 4.67 25.27 -2.43
N VAL A 517 4.08 26.17 -3.21
CA VAL A 517 3.69 27.51 -2.76
C VAL A 517 2.36 27.46 -2.00
N ASN A 518 1.42 26.62 -2.50
CA ASN A 518 0.10 26.49 -1.91
C ASN A 518 0.10 25.43 -0.79
N PRO A 519 -0.66 25.66 0.30
CA PRO A 519 -0.91 24.63 1.30
C PRO A 519 -1.71 23.48 0.66
N PRO A 520 -1.51 22.22 1.09
CA PRO A 520 -2.26 21.09 0.54
C PRO A 520 -3.77 21.25 0.67
N LEU A 521 -4.51 20.90 -0.39
CA LEU A 521 -5.96 20.84 -0.39
C LEU A 521 -6.43 19.52 0.24
N ASN A 522 -7.15 19.60 1.35
CA ASN A 522 -7.91 18.46 1.85
C ASN A 522 -9.15 18.26 0.98
N VAL A 523 -9.12 17.26 0.10
CA VAL A 523 -10.19 17.01 -0.89
C VAL A 523 -11.52 16.61 -0.24
N GLU A 524 -11.49 16.18 1.02
CA GLU A 524 -12.66 15.75 1.77
C GLU A 524 -13.38 16.92 2.48
N GLN A 525 -12.79 18.12 2.48
CA GLN A 525 -13.39 19.30 3.08
C GLN A 525 -13.93 20.26 2.01
N PRO A 526 -15.11 20.87 2.23
CA PRO A 526 -15.61 21.88 1.31
C PRO A 526 -14.77 23.15 1.40
N GLY A 527 -14.48 23.75 0.23
CA GLY A 527 -13.72 24.98 0.10
C GLY A 527 -12.28 24.75 -0.36
N VAL A 528 -11.59 25.84 -0.68
CA VAL A 528 -10.18 25.83 -1.11
C VAL A 528 -9.47 27.05 -0.51
N THR A 529 -8.29 26.84 0.06
CA THR A 529 -7.38 27.93 0.42
C THR A 529 -6.22 27.91 -0.57
N LEU A 530 -6.05 28.98 -1.32
CA LEU A 530 -5.06 29.09 -2.38
C LEU A 530 -4.29 30.39 -2.15
N VAL A 531 -2.97 30.28 -1.96
CA VAL A 531 -2.09 31.44 -1.76
C VAL A 531 -1.76 32.06 -3.10
N ASP A 532 -1.50 31.22 -4.09
CA ASP A 532 -1.14 31.63 -5.44
C ASP A 532 -1.84 30.72 -6.48
N PRO A 533 -2.84 31.25 -7.23
CA PRO A 533 -3.56 30.49 -8.23
C PRO A 533 -2.75 30.06 -9.45
N ASP A 534 -1.55 30.63 -9.65
CA ASP A 534 -0.69 30.30 -10.79
C ASP A 534 0.15 29.04 -10.50
N HIS A 535 0.13 28.55 -9.27
CA HIS A 535 0.97 27.45 -8.82
C HIS A 535 0.17 26.20 -8.46
N TRP A 536 0.83 25.04 -8.61
CA TRP A 536 0.26 23.75 -8.22
C TRP A 536 -0.10 23.73 -6.72
N GLN A 537 -1.21 23.07 -6.40
CA GLN A 537 -1.64 22.77 -5.04
C GLN A 537 -1.63 21.26 -4.85
N GLU A 538 -0.87 20.79 -3.86
CA GLU A 538 -0.84 19.38 -3.49
C GLU A 538 -2.23 18.92 -3.02
N LEU A 539 -2.68 17.74 -3.45
CA LEU A 539 -3.88 17.14 -2.89
C LEU A 539 -3.52 16.29 -1.67
N ASN A 540 -4.30 16.42 -0.61
CA ASN A 540 -4.22 15.56 0.56
C ASN A 540 -5.36 14.53 0.49
N LEU A 541 -5.02 13.32 0.05
CA LEU A 541 -5.98 12.26 -0.24
C LEU A 541 -6.13 11.34 0.97
N ALA A 542 -7.38 10.99 1.31
CA ALA A 542 -7.65 10.07 2.41
C ALA A 542 -7.48 8.59 2.04
N ALA A 543 -7.54 8.28 0.75
CA ALA A 543 -7.15 7.01 0.17
C ALA A 543 -6.38 7.28 -1.12
N ALA A 544 -5.35 6.50 -1.39
CA ALA A 544 -4.59 6.57 -2.62
C ALA A 544 -4.42 5.16 -3.18
N GLU A 545 -4.85 4.99 -4.43
CA GLU A 545 -4.71 3.76 -5.20
C GLU A 545 -4.14 4.17 -6.56
N THR A 546 -3.12 3.46 -7.01
CA THR A 546 -2.58 3.69 -8.35
C THR A 546 -3.55 3.17 -9.41
N GLN A 547 -3.36 3.63 -10.64
CA GLN A 547 -4.15 3.17 -11.79
C GLN A 547 -4.18 1.64 -11.92
N ASN A 548 -3.06 0.95 -11.71
CA ASN A 548 -2.99 -0.52 -11.70
C ASN A 548 -3.42 -1.20 -10.39
N GLY A 549 -4.14 -0.51 -9.51
CA GLY A 549 -4.73 -1.08 -8.29
C GLY A 549 -3.75 -1.32 -7.14
N ILE A 550 -2.59 -0.66 -7.15
CA ILE A 550 -1.62 -0.74 -6.04
C ILE A 550 -2.01 0.33 -5.02
N ILE A 551 -2.35 -0.10 -3.80
CA ILE A 551 -2.62 0.81 -2.69
C ILE A 551 -1.33 1.54 -2.32
N THR A 552 -1.38 2.87 -2.26
CA THR A 552 -0.27 3.73 -1.84
C THR A 552 -0.62 4.45 -0.54
N PRO A 553 0.39 4.99 0.19
CA PRO A 553 0.11 5.74 1.41
C PRO A 553 -0.84 6.92 1.13
N ALA A 554 -1.93 6.98 1.88
CA ALA A 554 -2.79 8.16 1.93
C ALA A 554 -2.00 9.36 2.50
N GLY A 555 -2.42 10.57 2.14
CA GLY A 555 -1.81 11.81 2.59
C GLY A 555 -1.55 12.81 1.46
N VAL A 556 -0.60 13.70 1.72
CA VAL A 556 -0.23 14.79 0.81
C VAL A 556 0.55 14.21 -0.38
N GLN A 557 0.08 14.51 -1.59
CA GLN A 557 0.80 14.22 -2.82
C GLN A 557 2.12 14.98 -2.83
N SER A 558 3.22 14.29 -3.15
CA SER A 558 4.51 14.93 -3.44
C SER A 558 4.69 15.20 -4.93
N TYR A 559 5.51 16.18 -5.29
CA TYR A 559 5.98 16.34 -6.67
C TYR A 559 6.82 15.13 -7.09
N ILE A 560 6.28 14.27 -7.95
CA ILE A 560 7.01 13.11 -8.49
C ILE A 560 8.02 13.58 -9.52
N GLY A 561 9.30 13.26 -9.32
CA GLY A 561 10.34 13.42 -10.33
C GLY A 561 10.80 14.86 -10.57
N SER A 562 10.73 15.75 -9.60
CA SER A 562 11.24 17.13 -9.74
C SER A 562 12.72 17.21 -10.13
N ASN A 563 13.51 16.15 -9.89
CA ASN A 563 14.87 16.03 -10.37
C ASN A 563 15.01 15.67 -11.87
N TRP A 564 13.91 15.39 -12.59
CA TRP A 564 13.97 15.07 -14.03
C TRP A 564 14.52 16.20 -14.90
N VAL A 565 14.52 17.45 -14.41
CA VAL A 565 15.21 18.57 -15.06
C VAL A 565 16.71 18.33 -15.28
N ASN A 566 17.31 17.47 -14.45
CA ASN A 566 18.72 17.09 -14.52
C ASN A 566 18.97 15.79 -15.28
N VAL A 567 17.91 15.09 -15.71
CA VAL A 567 18.05 13.78 -16.38
C VAL A 567 18.62 13.97 -17.78
N THR A 568 19.65 13.18 -18.10
CA THR A 568 20.30 13.21 -19.41
C THR A 568 19.33 12.74 -20.50
N PRO A 569 19.05 13.54 -21.55
CA PRO A 569 18.18 13.16 -22.65
C PRO A 569 18.89 12.19 -23.61
N PHE A 570 18.12 11.59 -24.52
CA PHE A 570 18.60 10.76 -25.62
C PHE A 570 19.19 11.60 -26.76
N ALA A 571 18.39 12.49 -27.37
CA ALA A 571 18.78 13.21 -28.59
C ALA A 571 18.71 14.74 -28.46
N MET A 572 18.10 15.25 -27.39
CA MET A 572 17.92 16.70 -27.22
C MET A 572 19.19 17.42 -26.75
N THR A 573 19.36 18.66 -27.21
CA THR A 573 20.41 19.57 -26.77
C THR A 573 19.79 20.92 -26.40
N ARG A 574 20.34 21.58 -25.38
CA ARG A 574 19.91 22.94 -25.00
C ARG A 574 20.53 23.98 -25.94
N ALA A 575 19.78 25.05 -26.24
CA ALA A 575 20.29 26.17 -27.04
C ALA A 575 21.38 26.98 -26.31
N ALA A 576 21.31 27.02 -24.97
CA ALA A 576 22.31 27.63 -24.09
C ALA A 576 22.28 26.98 -22.70
N ALA A 577 23.31 27.22 -21.90
CA ALA A 577 23.32 26.77 -20.50
C ALA A 577 22.13 27.37 -19.74
N GLY A 578 21.33 26.53 -19.09
CA GLY A 578 20.14 26.93 -18.34
C GLY A 578 18.88 27.18 -19.18
N ALA A 579 18.94 27.12 -20.51
CA ALA A 579 17.76 27.21 -21.37
C ALA A 579 17.01 25.87 -21.40
N LEU A 580 15.68 25.89 -21.45
CA LEU A 580 14.83 24.70 -21.59
C LEU A 580 15.19 23.90 -22.86
N TYR A 581 15.05 22.58 -22.83
CA TYR A 581 15.21 21.72 -24.02
C TYR A 581 14.19 22.07 -25.10
N HIS A 582 12.95 22.30 -24.68
CA HIS A 582 11.88 22.80 -25.53
C HIS A 582 11.01 23.77 -24.73
N ASP A 583 11.09 25.05 -25.08
CA ASP A 583 10.33 26.13 -24.45
C ASP A 583 8.93 26.24 -25.09
N PRO A 584 7.84 25.92 -24.38
CA PRO A 584 6.48 26.05 -24.88
C PRO A 584 5.94 27.50 -24.81
N GLY A 585 6.73 28.45 -24.32
CA GLY A 585 6.31 29.80 -23.97
C GLY A 585 5.98 29.95 -22.49
N PRO A 586 5.58 31.17 -22.06
CA PRO A 586 5.29 31.44 -20.65
C PRO A 586 4.11 30.59 -20.13
N PRO A 587 4.14 30.17 -18.86
CA PRO A 587 3.03 29.45 -18.26
C PRO A 587 1.79 30.35 -18.16
N PRO A 588 0.59 29.74 -18.10
CA PRO A 588 -0.63 30.47 -17.87
C PRO A 588 -0.67 31.18 -16.51
N THR A 589 -1.30 32.36 -16.46
CA THR A 589 -1.56 33.11 -15.21
C THR A 589 -3.06 33.32 -14.97
N TRP A 590 -3.47 33.38 -13.71
CA TRP A 590 -4.86 33.49 -13.25
C TRP A 590 -5.56 34.73 -13.80
N ASN A 591 -4.82 35.83 -13.93
CA ASN A 591 -5.36 37.13 -14.33
C ASN A 591 -5.40 37.33 -15.85
N GLN A 592 -4.95 36.37 -16.65
CA GLN A 592 -5.00 36.52 -18.11
C GLN A 592 -6.42 36.35 -18.65
N PRO A 593 -6.81 37.09 -19.71
CA PRO A 593 -8.17 37.06 -20.26
C PRO A 593 -8.66 35.65 -20.64
N GLU A 594 -7.77 34.81 -21.17
CA GLU A 594 -8.05 33.47 -21.67
C GLU A 594 -8.37 32.45 -20.58
N MET A 595 -8.00 32.72 -19.31
CA MET A 595 -8.21 31.77 -18.20
C MET A 595 -9.67 31.35 -18.07
N GLN A 596 -10.60 32.29 -18.26
CA GLN A 596 -12.03 31.98 -18.20
C GLN A 596 -12.47 31.04 -19.33
N ASP A 597 -11.91 31.20 -20.53
CA ASP A 597 -12.24 30.34 -21.68
C ASP A 597 -11.72 28.92 -21.45
N TRP A 598 -10.52 28.75 -20.88
CA TRP A 598 -10.00 27.43 -20.57
C TRP A 598 -10.75 26.73 -19.44
N ILE A 599 -11.19 27.47 -18.41
CA ILE A 599 -12.07 26.90 -17.37
C ILE A 599 -13.40 26.46 -17.99
N ARG A 600 -13.98 27.26 -18.90
CA ARG A 600 -15.19 26.87 -19.63
C ARG A 600 -14.97 25.61 -20.50
N ASP A 601 -13.84 25.51 -21.19
CA ASP A 601 -13.50 24.32 -21.97
C ASP A 601 -13.37 23.07 -21.08
N LEU A 602 -12.72 23.18 -19.92
CA LEU A 602 -12.64 22.09 -18.94
C LEU A 602 -14.03 21.65 -18.46
N LEU A 603 -14.90 22.60 -18.12
CA LEU A 603 -16.28 22.29 -17.69
C LEU A 603 -17.09 21.64 -18.81
N ALA A 604 -16.92 22.09 -20.07
CA ALA A 604 -17.57 21.50 -21.23
C ALA A 604 -17.06 20.07 -21.53
N ARG A 605 -15.77 19.80 -21.34
CA ARG A 605 -15.20 18.44 -21.45
C ARG A 605 -15.68 17.54 -20.32
N SER A 606 -15.77 18.07 -19.10
CA SER A 606 -16.29 17.32 -17.95
C SER A 606 -17.76 16.95 -18.15
N SER A 607 -18.60 17.87 -18.65
CA SER A 607 -20.00 17.55 -18.97
C SER A 607 -20.14 16.54 -20.11
N ALA A 608 -19.13 16.40 -20.97
CA ALA A 608 -19.09 15.35 -21.99
C ALA A 608 -18.96 13.94 -21.42
N LEU A 609 -18.55 13.83 -20.16
CA LEU A 609 -18.51 12.59 -19.42
C LEU A 609 -19.85 12.26 -18.77
N ASP A 610 -20.97 12.94 -19.02
CA ASP A 610 -22.26 12.54 -18.42
C ASP A 610 -22.88 11.34 -19.16
N HIS A 611 -23.04 10.18 -18.51
CA HIS A 611 -23.68 8.99 -19.13
C HIS A 611 -25.19 9.16 -19.26
N THR A 612 -25.77 10.11 -18.52
CA THR A 612 -27.22 10.31 -18.47
C THR A 612 -27.72 11.35 -19.46
N SER A 613 -26.83 12.03 -20.21
CA SER A 613 -27.22 13.13 -21.10
C SER A 613 -28.08 12.69 -22.28
N GLY A 614 -28.00 11.41 -22.67
CA GLY A 614 -28.68 10.88 -23.86
C GLY A 614 -28.04 11.27 -25.20
N ASP A 615 -26.92 12.01 -25.17
CA ASP A 615 -26.22 12.43 -26.39
C ASP A 615 -25.55 11.24 -27.09
N MET A 616 -25.61 11.24 -28.41
CA MET A 616 -25.01 10.21 -29.26
C MET A 616 -23.88 10.80 -30.11
N VAL A 617 -22.85 10.00 -30.41
CA VAL A 617 -21.71 10.39 -31.25
C VAL A 617 -21.36 9.26 -32.22
N ASP A 618 -21.05 9.61 -33.48
CA ASP A 618 -20.48 8.66 -34.45
C ASP A 618 -18.97 8.57 -34.26
N ILE A 619 -18.48 7.40 -33.84
CA ILE A 619 -17.07 7.11 -33.61
C ILE A 619 -16.43 6.33 -34.77
N SER A 620 -17.11 6.24 -35.92
CA SER A 620 -16.52 5.63 -37.12
C SER A 620 -15.32 6.45 -37.61
N PRO A 621 -14.37 5.83 -38.33
CA PRO A 621 -13.28 6.57 -38.99
C PRO A 621 -13.78 7.64 -39.99
N GLY A 622 -15.06 7.59 -40.38
CA GLY A 622 -15.71 8.59 -41.23
C GLY A 622 -16.01 9.92 -40.53
N ALA A 623 -16.16 9.89 -39.20
CA ALA A 623 -16.58 11.05 -38.40
C ALA A 623 -15.61 11.41 -37.25
N TYR A 624 -14.73 10.49 -36.85
CA TYR A 624 -13.84 10.66 -35.71
C TYR A 624 -12.38 10.35 -36.07
N GLY A 625 -11.43 11.14 -35.53
CA GLY A 625 -10.00 11.05 -35.82
C GLY A 625 -9.58 11.87 -37.05
N ASN A 626 -8.48 11.49 -37.71
CA ASN A 626 -7.84 12.28 -38.78
C ASN A 626 -7.40 13.69 -38.30
N ASN A 627 -6.86 13.75 -37.08
CA ASN A 627 -6.34 14.98 -36.50
C ASN A 627 -5.07 15.44 -37.21
N THR A 628 -4.85 16.75 -37.25
CA THR A 628 -3.52 17.30 -37.52
C THR A 628 -2.54 16.79 -36.46
N LEU A 629 -1.28 16.58 -36.84
CA LEU A 629 -0.26 16.13 -35.90
C LEU A 629 -0.15 17.10 -34.72
N GLY A 630 -0.35 16.61 -33.50
CA GLY A 630 -0.30 17.40 -32.27
C GLY A 630 -1.61 18.12 -31.89
N SER A 631 -2.70 17.92 -32.62
CA SER A 631 -4.01 18.49 -32.30
C SER A 631 -5.09 17.42 -32.10
N ASN A 632 -6.28 17.86 -31.71
CA ASN A 632 -7.50 17.04 -31.63
C ASN A 632 -8.63 17.73 -32.40
N ASP A 633 -8.36 18.06 -33.67
CA ASP A 633 -9.19 18.88 -34.56
C ASP A 633 -9.82 18.08 -35.73
N GLY A 634 -9.65 16.77 -35.72
CA GLY A 634 -10.01 15.90 -36.82
C GLY A 634 -11.50 15.62 -36.91
N HIS A 635 -11.96 15.38 -38.15
CA HIS A 635 -13.35 15.08 -38.48
C HIS A 635 -13.52 13.76 -39.25
N GLY A 636 -12.54 12.86 -39.12
CA GLY A 636 -12.52 11.59 -39.83
C GLY A 636 -12.07 11.67 -41.29
N ARG A 637 -12.20 10.55 -42.00
CA ARG A 637 -11.89 10.34 -43.42
C ARG A 637 -13.18 10.01 -44.16
N ALA A 638 -13.64 10.88 -45.05
CA ALA A 638 -14.90 10.68 -45.78
C ALA A 638 -14.96 9.33 -46.52
N LEU A 639 -13.83 8.84 -47.05
CA LEU A 639 -13.71 7.58 -47.75
C LEU A 639 -12.60 6.72 -47.15
N ASN A 640 -12.83 5.41 -47.13
CA ASN A 640 -11.81 4.43 -46.81
C ASN A 640 -10.75 4.39 -47.94
N PRO A 641 -9.47 4.63 -47.65
CA PRO A 641 -8.43 4.73 -48.69
C PRO A 641 -8.13 3.39 -49.39
N VAL A 642 -8.55 2.25 -48.82
CA VAL A 642 -8.35 0.92 -49.41
C VAL A 642 -9.53 0.53 -50.29
N THR A 643 -10.77 0.77 -49.85
CA THR A 643 -11.98 0.33 -50.57
C THR A 643 -12.60 1.40 -51.46
N GLY A 644 -12.29 2.68 -51.22
CA GLY A 644 -12.90 3.83 -51.89
C GLY A 644 -14.35 4.12 -51.46
N HIS A 645 -14.90 3.38 -50.49
CA HIS A 645 -16.27 3.55 -49.99
C HIS A 645 -16.31 4.36 -48.69
N ALA A 646 -17.45 5.00 -48.42
CA ALA A 646 -17.69 5.66 -47.13
C ALA A 646 -17.73 4.65 -45.98
N TYR A 647 -17.26 5.07 -44.80
CA TYR A 647 -17.37 4.25 -43.59
C TYR A 647 -18.83 4.15 -43.13
N THR A 648 -19.24 2.96 -42.68
CA THR A 648 -20.52 2.80 -41.99
C THR A 648 -20.46 3.55 -40.65
N PRO A 649 -21.46 4.38 -40.32
CA PRO A 649 -21.53 5.05 -39.01
C PRO A 649 -21.50 4.05 -37.85
N ASN A 650 -20.80 4.40 -36.78
CA ASN A 650 -20.76 3.65 -35.53
C ASN A 650 -21.19 4.57 -34.39
N VAL A 651 -22.50 4.61 -34.13
CA VAL A 651 -23.12 5.60 -33.23
C VAL A 651 -23.26 5.01 -31.83
N VAL A 652 -22.68 5.68 -30.84
CA VAL A 652 -22.64 5.24 -29.43
C VAL A 652 -23.01 6.40 -28.48
N PRO A 653 -23.41 6.12 -27.23
CA PRO A 653 -23.57 7.16 -26.22
C PRO A 653 -22.26 7.93 -26.01
N ARG A 654 -22.33 9.26 -26.08
CA ARG A 654 -21.15 10.14 -25.98
C ARG A 654 -20.47 10.04 -24.62
N GLY A 655 -21.27 10.02 -23.55
CA GLY A 655 -20.78 9.90 -22.18
C GLY A 655 -20.02 8.61 -21.92
N ASP A 656 -20.45 7.49 -22.50
CA ASP A 656 -19.78 6.20 -22.35
C ASP A 656 -18.46 6.18 -23.12
N PHE A 657 -18.48 6.63 -24.38
CA PHE A 657 -17.27 6.71 -25.21
C PHE A 657 -16.20 7.62 -24.59
N ALA A 658 -16.58 8.80 -24.10
CA ALA A 658 -15.64 9.75 -23.52
C ALA A 658 -15.00 9.21 -22.22
N ARG A 659 -15.76 8.49 -21.38
CA ARG A 659 -15.22 7.79 -20.20
C ARG A 659 -14.23 6.70 -20.59
N VAL A 660 -14.62 5.81 -21.51
CA VAL A 660 -13.75 4.71 -21.96
C VAL A 660 -12.47 5.26 -22.59
N LEU A 661 -12.54 6.35 -23.35
CA LEU A 661 -11.37 7.00 -23.93
C LEU A 661 -10.45 7.58 -22.85
N ALA A 662 -11.01 8.25 -21.84
CA ALA A 662 -10.24 8.77 -20.71
C ALA A 662 -9.57 7.65 -19.91
N GLU A 663 -10.32 6.59 -19.58
CA GLU A 663 -9.80 5.41 -18.91
C GLU A 663 -8.76 4.69 -19.76
N PHE A 664 -8.92 4.58 -21.08
CA PHE A 664 -7.93 3.91 -21.93
C PHE A 664 -6.55 4.58 -21.87
N TRP A 665 -6.52 5.92 -21.88
CA TRP A 665 -5.26 6.67 -21.82
C TRP A 665 -4.71 6.85 -20.40
N ALA A 666 -5.56 6.77 -19.38
CA ALA A 666 -5.14 6.83 -17.98
C ALA A 666 -4.77 5.46 -17.40
N ASP A 667 -5.59 4.44 -17.66
CA ASP A 667 -5.61 3.11 -17.03
C ASP A 667 -5.94 1.94 -18.01
N GLY A 668 -5.77 2.14 -19.31
CA GLY A 668 -6.01 1.09 -20.30
C GLY A 668 -5.18 -0.18 -20.02
N PRO A 669 -5.73 -1.35 -20.38
CA PRO A 669 -6.55 -2.21 -19.52
C PRO A 669 -5.74 -2.86 -18.38
N ARG A 670 -5.29 -2.03 -17.42
CA ARG A 670 -4.52 -2.29 -16.17
C ARG A 670 -3.00 -2.02 -16.21
N SER A 671 -2.68 -1.02 -17.02
CA SER A 671 -1.63 0.01 -16.94
C SER A 671 -0.15 -0.39 -17.07
N GLU A 672 0.35 -0.24 -18.30
CA GLU A 672 1.79 -0.12 -18.64
C GLU A 672 2.27 1.34 -18.60
N THR A 673 1.48 2.22 -17.96
CA THR A 673 1.61 3.69 -17.99
C THR A 673 1.64 4.28 -19.41
N PRO A 674 1.48 5.62 -19.59
CA PRO A 674 1.50 6.20 -20.93
C PRO A 674 2.75 5.86 -21.78
N PRO A 675 3.98 5.79 -21.21
CA PRO A 675 5.15 5.32 -21.94
C PRO A 675 5.03 3.91 -22.52
N GLY A 676 4.55 2.93 -21.74
CA GLY A 676 4.41 1.55 -22.21
C GLY A 676 3.31 1.39 -23.26
N HIS A 677 2.26 2.21 -23.17
CA HIS A 677 1.17 2.21 -24.13
C HIS A 677 1.62 2.48 -25.56
N TRP A 678 2.58 3.40 -25.75
CA TRP A 678 3.16 3.66 -27.07
C TRP A 678 3.87 2.45 -27.66
N PHE A 679 4.51 1.63 -26.82
CA PHE A 679 5.14 0.38 -27.28
C PHE A 679 4.11 -0.69 -27.62
N VAL A 680 3.02 -0.81 -26.85
CA VAL A 680 1.89 -1.70 -27.17
C VAL A 680 1.28 -1.32 -28.52
N LEU A 681 1.10 -0.02 -28.80
CA LEU A 681 0.62 0.46 -30.09
C LEU A 681 1.60 0.16 -31.22
N ALA A 682 2.90 0.43 -31.04
CA ALA A 682 3.94 0.13 -32.03
C ALA A 682 3.98 -1.38 -32.36
N ASN A 683 3.85 -2.21 -31.33
CA ASN A 683 3.76 -3.67 -31.44
C ASN A 683 2.53 -4.11 -32.23
N SER A 684 1.34 -3.61 -31.87
CA SER A 684 0.09 -3.90 -32.57
C SER A 684 0.14 -3.51 -34.05
N VAL A 685 0.72 -2.34 -34.36
CA VAL A 685 0.94 -1.90 -35.75
C VAL A 685 1.91 -2.83 -36.47
N ALA A 686 3.02 -3.23 -35.83
CA ALA A 686 4.01 -4.12 -36.43
C ALA A 686 3.51 -5.56 -36.64
N ASP A 687 2.54 -6.01 -35.85
CA ASP A 687 1.90 -7.33 -35.94
C ASP A 687 0.82 -7.38 -37.03
N HIS A 688 0.29 -6.22 -37.43
CA HIS A 688 -0.76 -6.16 -38.43
C HIS A 688 -0.24 -6.69 -39.78
N PRO A 689 -0.92 -7.66 -40.44
CA PRO A 689 -0.43 -8.30 -41.67
C PRO A 689 -0.20 -7.35 -42.85
N ALA A 690 -0.86 -6.19 -42.86
CA ALA A 690 -0.68 -5.18 -43.89
C ALA A 690 0.56 -4.27 -43.68
N THR A 691 1.27 -4.40 -42.55
CA THR A 691 2.42 -3.56 -42.24
C THR A 691 3.66 -4.05 -42.97
N THR A 692 4.19 -3.20 -43.85
CA THR A 692 5.51 -3.39 -44.46
C THR A 692 6.57 -2.75 -43.58
N ARG A 693 7.54 -3.54 -43.10
CA ARG A 693 8.59 -3.10 -42.17
C ARG A 693 9.69 -2.28 -42.86
N GLN A 694 9.34 -1.12 -43.41
CA GLN A 694 10.25 -0.19 -44.06
C GLN A 694 10.42 1.08 -43.23
N LEU A 695 11.66 1.40 -42.85
CA LEU A 695 11.95 2.65 -42.17
C LEU A 695 11.66 3.82 -43.13
N PHE A 696 10.96 4.84 -42.63
CA PHE A 696 10.57 6.03 -43.40
C PHE A 696 9.74 5.73 -44.67
N GLY A 697 9.14 4.52 -44.77
CA GLY A 697 8.35 4.11 -45.94
C GLY A 697 9.16 3.87 -47.22
N SER A 698 10.47 3.65 -47.12
CA SER A 698 11.34 3.41 -48.28
C SER A 698 12.39 2.33 -48.01
N GLY A 699 13.08 1.87 -49.06
CA GLY A 699 14.12 0.83 -48.97
C GLY A 699 13.59 -0.61 -48.93
N GLU A 700 14.48 -1.58 -48.74
CA GLU A 700 14.07 -2.98 -48.58
C GLU A 700 13.39 -3.20 -47.22
N PRO A 701 12.34 -4.04 -47.15
CA PRO A 701 11.73 -4.40 -45.87
C PRO A 701 12.75 -5.04 -44.93
N LEU A 702 12.77 -4.56 -43.69
CA LEU A 702 13.56 -5.12 -42.61
C LEU A 702 12.98 -6.44 -42.13
N ASP A 703 13.87 -7.35 -41.70
CA ASP A 703 13.45 -8.49 -40.90
C ASP A 703 12.83 -8.03 -39.56
N PRO A 704 12.02 -8.86 -38.89
CA PRO A 704 11.35 -8.47 -37.65
C PRO A 704 12.29 -7.98 -36.56
N LEU A 705 13.46 -8.60 -36.38
CA LEU A 705 14.40 -8.19 -35.34
C LEU A 705 15.00 -6.81 -35.65
N ALA A 706 15.45 -6.62 -36.89
CA ALA A 706 15.97 -5.33 -37.34
C ALA A 706 14.91 -4.23 -37.18
N TRP A 707 13.66 -4.48 -37.59
CA TRP A 707 12.57 -3.53 -37.38
C TRP A 707 12.38 -3.16 -35.90
N ASP A 708 12.25 -4.17 -35.04
CA ASP A 708 11.96 -3.96 -33.62
C ASP A 708 13.06 -3.16 -32.92
N VAL A 709 14.35 -3.47 -33.14
CA VAL A 709 15.44 -2.72 -32.49
C VAL A 709 15.52 -1.26 -32.95
N HIS A 710 15.22 -0.97 -34.21
CA HIS A 710 15.20 0.41 -34.73
C HIS A 710 14.01 1.19 -34.16
N VAL A 711 12.81 0.60 -34.23
CA VAL A 711 11.57 1.24 -33.77
C VAL A 711 11.62 1.46 -32.25
N TYR A 712 12.07 0.47 -31.48
CA TYR A 712 12.15 0.62 -30.02
C TYR A 712 13.20 1.60 -29.56
N LEU A 713 14.32 1.73 -30.27
CA LEU A 713 15.31 2.77 -29.96
C LEU A 713 14.73 4.16 -30.22
N ALA A 714 14.17 4.37 -31.42
CA ALA A 714 13.61 5.67 -31.81
C ALA A 714 12.42 6.06 -30.91
N LEU A 715 11.49 5.12 -30.67
CA LEU A 715 10.34 5.33 -29.83
C LEU A 715 10.73 5.52 -28.36
N GLY A 716 11.56 4.62 -27.81
CA GLY A 716 12.00 4.68 -26.42
C GLY A 716 12.75 5.97 -26.13
N GLY A 717 13.70 6.33 -26.99
CA GLY A 717 14.44 7.58 -26.89
C GLY A 717 13.54 8.82 -26.99
N GLY A 718 12.61 8.84 -27.93
CA GLY A 718 11.64 9.93 -28.07
C GLY A 718 10.70 10.08 -26.86
N VAL A 719 10.22 8.96 -26.30
CA VAL A 719 9.37 8.98 -25.10
C VAL A 719 10.16 9.40 -23.86
N HIS A 720 11.44 9.01 -23.75
CA HIS A 720 12.35 9.48 -22.70
C HIS A 720 12.59 11.00 -22.81
N ASP A 721 12.88 11.50 -24.01
CA ASP A 721 13.05 12.93 -24.27
C ASP A 721 11.79 13.74 -23.97
N ALA A 722 10.62 13.20 -24.33
CA ALA A 722 9.34 13.80 -23.99
C ALA A 722 9.13 13.87 -22.46
N ALA A 723 9.53 12.83 -21.72
CA ALA A 723 9.46 12.83 -20.26
C ALA A 723 10.42 13.86 -19.63
N VAL A 724 11.67 13.94 -20.10
CA VAL A 724 12.64 14.96 -19.64
C VAL A 724 12.08 16.37 -19.88
N THR A 725 11.60 16.64 -21.09
CA THR A 725 11.03 17.94 -21.46
C THR A 725 9.79 18.28 -20.64
N ALA A 726 8.86 17.34 -20.48
CA ALA A 726 7.60 17.58 -19.77
C ALA A 726 7.84 17.88 -18.29
N TRP A 727 8.75 17.16 -17.63
CA TRP A 727 9.06 17.39 -16.22
C TRP A 727 9.90 18.65 -16.00
N GLU A 728 10.78 18.99 -16.92
CA GLU A 728 11.47 20.27 -16.91
C GLU A 728 10.47 21.43 -17.01
N ASN A 729 9.55 21.41 -17.97
CA ASN A 729 8.58 22.49 -18.15
C ASN A 729 7.52 22.56 -17.04
N LYS A 730 7.25 21.44 -16.34
CA LYS A 730 6.37 21.42 -15.16
C LYS A 730 7.04 21.98 -13.91
N ARG A 731 8.37 22.12 -13.90
CA ARG A 731 9.14 22.59 -12.75
C ARG A 731 9.31 24.09 -12.81
#